data_AF-A0AAE8MDM2-F1
#
_entry.id   AF-A0AAE8MDM2-F1
#
_cell.length_a   1.000
_cell.length_b   1.000
_cell.length_c   1.000
_cell.angle_alpha   90.00
_cell.angle_beta   90.00
_cell.angle_gamma   90.00
#
_symmetry.space_group_name_H-M   'P 1'
#
loop_
_entity.id
_entity.type
_entity.pdbx_description
1 polymer ?
#
loop_
_entity_poly.entity_id
_entity_poly.type
_entity_poly.pdbx_seq_one_letter_code
_entity_poly.pdbx_strand_id
1 'polypeptide(L)'
;MSPSKSRRTEPWTLTASEALAQIQAGKLSVQEYAESLLERIKARDEDVKAWAYLDKDHVIQQAKRLDEVPRENRGPLHGLPIAVKDVIYTKDMPTQFNSPLYDGHFPETDAASVRILRNAGALIFGKTTTTEFAAIHIGPKTHNPHDPLRTPGGSSSGSSAAVADFQVPMALGTQTGGSMIRPASFNGIYGFKPTWNSVSREGQKVYALIYDTLGWYARCVEDLVLLADIFALQDDEDEESAFRGIEGARFAICKTVVWPMAGPGTQEALFQAADLLRFHGAIVEEIELPSEFDEFPELYRTGLHTEGRTTFLPEYRVGKDQIGQVLIEHVENADNFTRKTQLEAFDKMAALRPVFDRIASPYAAVITPSVPDEAPVGLESTGSHIFCSMWSGLHTPVLNVPGFKGEHGMPIGLSLVAPRYRDRHLLEVASQTVVSNRGTFQPQLLNSQTPQPLRRLLPAPPNAPQTYDPDSKERKRKGSDVTRPVVNFFTTDGEPDVVRPVVNPFTTDGDRLPMTDRARYGRPQSGQVNGYVKFHWPKKPGSSQLSNTDPMLLKGGTEDQTPKMMRPQTTGHNLGVIDAVQAAPPMFLATNGIASHMSNNRVLRRASPELPLQATIPGNPKMVPPQFGSQAKMDSFGRRSFDFYIKNWCPGRSVLSNANLWLKDLAPMHKNDGILYAIQSLAGVYIYDYLPDERIRQLVNQRYYMAAEYFGKLLNAPDSRITGEGKEVVTMAVLLSMQDIILTERRRKKPYQPRWLEGFKQGEYFLQKTDPGGRYWKNDNVQYDELRISQSIIVGRAVILAQPMMALPSPATMNPETEASRFSWLLYGTETDLFEIHGGCGFSKKLLHTLSQVTYCAARLQQEPDSTIVPITAKFLLRELSTMRQWSREGNDWQEAQKAPQKIDWVREKADDVIIDSNKDMTDVTAEAWRIAAIIYFQCRLLRLPRNHPEVLANLEDLSKCIRIMPTSGSHFTAQAPLLPVFFLGLLATDPKHKSVSKDWFEKVVETPVRSSVPPLYEALKRIWEWINSDVEIPPEPNTLPKSLGKRYPWWEHLVAKVLKDESEILCLT
;
A
#
# COMPACT_ATOMS: atom_id res chain seq x y z
N MET A 1 11.89 64.01 -12.38
CA MET A 1 12.28 62.66 -12.86
C MET A 1 11.85 61.66 -11.81
N SER A 2 11.03 60.68 -12.15
CA SER A 2 10.74 59.53 -11.28
C SER A 2 11.64 58.37 -11.68
N PRO A 3 12.13 57.52 -10.75
CA PRO A 3 12.94 56.37 -11.12
C PRO A 3 12.17 55.43 -12.04
N SER A 4 12.81 54.96 -13.11
CA SER A 4 12.25 53.91 -13.95
C SER A 4 12.10 52.65 -13.10
N LYS A 5 10.87 52.20 -12.85
CA LYS A 5 10.61 50.85 -12.32
C LYS A 5 11.26 49.87 -13.30
N SER A 6 12.30 49.17 -12.87
CA SER A 6 12.75 47.98 -13.58
C SER A 6 11.57 47.01 -13.67
N ARG A 7 11.25 46.50 -14.86
CA ARG A 7 10.31 45.38 -14.98
C ARG A 7 10.87 44.24 -14.13
N ARG A 8 10.13 43.81 -13.11
CA ARG A 8 10.36 42.48 -12.54
C ARG A 8 10.04 41.47 -13.64
N THR A 9 10.83 40.41 -13.72
CA THR A 9 10.49 39.23 -14.53
C THR A 9 9.26 38.58 -13.90
N GLU A 10 8.19 38.40 -14.67
CA GLU A 10 6.98 37.74 -14.18
C GLU A 10 7.27 36.25 -13.92
N PRO A 11 6.96 35.68 -12.73
CA PRO A 11 7.43 34.34 -12.38
C PRO A 11 7.06 33.24 -13.37
N TRP A 12 5.88 33.29 -14.01
CA TRP A 12 5.47 32.34 -15.05
C TRP A 12 6.41 32.27 -16.28
N THR A 13 7.28 33.26 -16.48
CA THR A 13 8.26 33.26 -17.59
C THR A 13 9.51 32.42 -17.32
N LEU A 14 9.83 32.16 -16.04
CA LEU A 14 11.05 31.47 -15.59
C LEU A 14 11.11 30.02 -16.07
N THR A 15 12.29 29.53 -16.47
CA THR A 15 12.50 28.09 -16.76
C THR A 15 12.30 27.23 -15.50
N ALA A 16 12.20 25.91 -15.66
CA ALA A 16 12.11 25.00 -14.51
C ALA A 16 13.31 25.17 -13.57
N SER A 17 14.51 25.25 -14.16
CA SER A 17 15.79 25.44 -13.48
C SER A 17 15.88 26.80 -12.78
N GLU A 18 15.48 27.88 -13.45
CA GLU A 18 15.47 29.24 -12.86
C GLU A 18 14.48 29.38 -11.70
N ALA A 19 13.29 28.79 -11.83
CA ALA A 19 12.27 28.83 -10.79
C ALA A 19 12.67 27.96 -9.58
N LEU A 20 13.18 26.76 -9.84
CA LEU A 20 13.69 25.85 -8.81
C LEU A 20 14.84 26.49 -8.02
N ALA A 21 15.79 27.13 -8.69
CA ALA A 21 16.88 27.86 -8.05
C ALA A 21 16.39 29.05 -7.20
N GLN A 22 15.32 29.75 -7.61
CA GLN A 22 14.72 30.83 -6.82
C GLN A 22 13.92 30.31 -5.62
N ILE A 23 13.23 29.17 -5.75
CA ILE A 23 12.54 28.49 -4.65
C ILE A 23 13.54 27.96 -3.61
N GLN A 24 14.62 27.31 -4.04
CA GLN A 24 15.72 26.84 -3.17
C GLN A 24 16.39 28.01 -2.43
N ALA A 25 16.61 29.14 -3.11
CA ALA A 25 17.13 30.35 -2.48
C ALA A 25 16.13 31.03 -1.52
N GLY A 26 14.82 30.74 -1.63
CA GLY A 26 13.75 31.45 -0.92
C GLY A 26 13.53 32.88 -1.44
N LYS A 27 13.73 33.10 -2.74
CA LYS A 27 13.45 34.36 -3.46
C LYS A 27 12.07 34.37 -4.11
N LEU A 28 11.44 33.20 -4.21
CA LEU A 28 10.13 32.93 -4.79
C LEU A 28 9.52 31.78 -3.98
N SER A 29 8.26 31.90 -3.56
CA SER A 29 7.52 30.82 -2.90
C SER A 29 6.89 29.86 -3.92
N VAL A 30 6.60 28.63 -3.50
CA VAL A 30 5.87 27.66 -4.33
C VAL A 30 4.46 28.15 -4.64
N GLN A 31 3.77 28.75 -3.65
CA GLN A 31 2.50 29.46 -3.85
C GLN A 31 2.65 30.62 -4.84
N GLU A 32 3.62 31.52 -4.66
CA GLU A 32 3.80 32.68 -5.55
C GLU A 32 4.00 32.25 -7.01
N TYR A 33 4.76 31.17 -7.25
CA TYR A 33 4.96 30.65 -8.61
C TYR A 33 3.69 29.99 -9.17
N ALA A 34 3.00 29.18 -8.36
CA ALA A 34 1.76 28.52 -8.76
C ALA A 34 0.64 29.53 -9.08
N GLU A 35 0.50 30.60 -8.29
CA GLU A 35 -0.42 31.71 -8.56
C GLU A 35 -0.09 32.38 -9.90
N SER A 36 1.18 32.68 -10.16
CA SER A 36 1.64 33.29 -11.42
C SER A 36 1.33 32.43 -12.66
N LEU A 37 1.49 31.10 -12.56
CA LEU A 37 1.12 30.15 -13.62
C LEU A 37 -0.41 30.05 -13.81
N LEU A 38 -1.18 30.05 -12.72
CA LEU A 38 -2.64 30.07 -12.79
C LEU A 38 -3.20 31.37 -13.39
N GLU A 39 -2.52 32.51 -13.20
CA GLU A 39 -2.80 33.75 -13.91
C GLU A 39 -2.49 33.66 -15.40
N ARG A 40 -1.34 33.07 -15.78
CA ARG A 40 -0.99 32.84 -17.20
C ARG A 40 -2.03 31.94 -17.89
N ILE A 41 -2.45 30.85 -17.24
CA ILE A 41 -3.52 29.96 -17.72
C ILE A 41 -4.85 30.74 -17.86
N LYS A 42 -5.24 31.51 -16.83
CA LYS A 42 -6.47 32.33 -16.87
C LYS A 42 -6.46 33.34 -18.03
N ALA A 43 -5.31 33.84 -18.43
CA ALA A 43 -5.17 34.83 -19.50
C ALA A 43 -5.12 34.22 -20.92
N ARG A 44 -5.00 32.88 -21.07
CA ARG A 44 -4.66 32.26 -22.36
C ARG A 44 -5.32 30.92 -22.67
N ASP A 45 -5.74 30.15 -21.68
CA ASP A 45 -6.25 28.81 -21.94
C ASP A 45 -7.66 28.80 -22.56
N GLU A 46 -8.35 29.94 -22.58
CA GLU A 46 -9.52 30.12 -23.44
C GLU A 46 -9.16 30.08 -24.94
N ASP A 47 -7.92 30.43 -25.33
CA ASP A 47 -7.42 30.20 -26.70
C ASP A 47 -6.84 28.78 -26.84
N VAL A 48 -5.93 28.41 -25.93
CA VAL A 48 -5.04 27.24 -26.08
C VAL A 48 -5.72 25.91 -25.71
N LYS A 49 -6.56 25.90 -24.67
CA LYS A 49 -7.32 24.73 -24.17
C LYS A 49 -6.45 23.50 -23.86
N ALA A 50 -5.30 23.70 -23.21
CA ALA A 50 -4.31 22.66 -22.93
C ALA A 50 -4.73 21.64 -21.85
N TRP A 51 -5.63 22.01 -20.93
CA TRP A 51 -5.95 21.19 -19.76
C TRP A 51 -7.22 20.35 -19.94
N ALA A 52 -7.11 19.06 -19.63
CA ALA A 52 -8.26 18.16 -19.48
C ALA A 52 -8.88 18.26 -18.08
N TYR A 53 -8.03 18.47 -17.05
CA TYR A 53 -8.45 18.71 -15.67
C TYR A 53 -7.47 19.64 -14.97
N LEU A 54 -7.97 20.66 -14.30
CA LEU A 54 -7.20 21.62 -13.51
C LEU A 54 -8.04 22.16 -12.34
N ASP A 55 -7.78 21.67 -11.14
CA ASP A 55 -8.33 22.24 -9.91
C ASP A 55 -7.37 23.29 -9.34
N LYS A 56 -7.77 24.56 -9.44
CA LYS A 56 -6.97 25.71 -9.03
C LYS A 56 -6.81 25.81 -7.52
N ASP A 57 -7.85 25.44 -6.76
CA ASP A 57 -7.84 25.51 -5.31
C ASP A 57 -7.02 24.36 -4.72
N HIS A 58 -7.03 23.18 -5.34
CA HIS A 58 -6.13 22.08 -5.00
C HIS A 58 -4.68 22.42 -5.32
N VAL A 59 -4.38 23.01 -6.48
CA VAL A 59 -3.01 23.47 -6.83
C VAL A 59 -2.46 24.43 -5.77
N ILE A 60 -3.24 25.43 -5.36
CA ILE A 60 -2.81 26.39 -4.32
C ILE A 60 -2.70 25.74 -2.94
N GLN A 61 -3.54 24.76 -2.60
CA GLN A 61 -3.40 23.97 -1.36
C GLN A 61 -2.14 23.09 -1.37
N GLN A 62 -1.81 22.44 -2.48
CA GLN A 62 -0.57 21.68 -2.63
C GLN A 62 0.66 22.61 -2.53
N ALA A 63 0.62 23.75 -3.21
CA ALA A 63 1.69 24.75 -3.19
C ALA A 63 1.98 25.28 -1.78
N LYS A 64 0.94 25.62 -1.01
CA LYS A 64 1.06 26.06 0.40
C LYS A 64 1.69 24.98 1.29
N ARG A 65 1.22 23.73 1.17
CA ARG A 65 1.80 22.58 1.90
C ARG A 65 3.26 22.31 1.53
N LEU A 66 3.69 22.68 0.32
CA LEU A 66 5.09 22.60 -0.08
C LEU A 66 5.92 23.75 0.52
N ASP A 67 5.42 24.99 0.51
CA ASP A 67 6.07 26.10 1.22
C ASP A 67 6.24 25.85 2.73
N GLU A 68 5.32 25.10 3.36
CA GLU A 68 5.41 24.63 4.75
C GLU A 68 6.52 23.59 5.02
N VAL A 69 7.09 22.93 4.01
CA VAL A 69 8.12 21.89 4.20
C VAL A 69 9.45 22.53 4.66
N PRO A 70 10.05 22.09 5.79
CA PRO A 70 11.38 22.55 6.23
C PRO A 70 12.45 22.29 5.17
N ARG A 71 13.43 23.20 5.01
CA ARG A 71 14.40 23.19 3.90
C ARG A 71 15.21 21.89 3.80
N GLU A 72 15.56 21.32 4.94
CA GLU A 72 16.25 20.05 5.12
C GLU A 72 15.45 18.82 4.66
N ASN A 73 14.13 18.95 4.50
CA ASN A 73 13.22 17.91 4.03
C ASN A 73 12.74 18.16 2.58
N ARG A 74 13.28 19.17 1.88
CA ARG A 74 12.89 19.50 0.50
C ARG A 74 13.62 18.59 -0.49
N GLY A 75 12.84 17.85 -1.28
CA GLY A 75 13.37 17.03 -2.38
C GLY A 75 13.98 17.87 -3.53
N PRO A 76 14.72 17.23 -4.44
CA PRO A 76 15.45 17.91 -5.51
C PRO A 76 14.56 18.70 -6.49
N LEU A 77 13.29 18.33 -6.70
CA LEU A 77 12.31 19.06 -7.51
C LEU A 77 11.31 19.85 -6.65
N HIS A 78 11.65 20.17 -5.40
CA HIS A 78 10.68 20.72 -4.45
C HIS A 78 9.96 21.98 -4.98
N GLY A 79 8.64 21.88 -5.07
CA GLY A 79 7.77 22.96 -5.53
C GLY A 79 7.68 23.13 -7.05
N LEU A 80 8.49 22.41 -7.85
CA LEU A 80 8.51 22.56 -9.30
C LEU A 80 7.17 22.11 -9.93
N PRO A 81 6.45 22.98 -10.65
CA PRO A 81 5.19 22.64 -11.30
C PRO A 81 5.38 21.73 -12.53
N ILE A 82 4.72 20.57 -12.54
CA ILE A 82 4.78 19.61 -13.66
C ILE A 82 3.35 19.19 -14.07
N ALA A 83 3.01 19.37 -15.34
CA ALA A 83 1.76 18.88 -15.92
C ALA A 83 1.87 17.42 -16.37
N VAL A 84 0.76 16.69 -16.37
CA VAL A 84 0.72 15.25 -16.68
C VAL A 84 -0.27 14.97 -17.81
N LYS A 85 0.16 14.41 -18.94
CA LYS A 85 -0.75 13.99 -20.03
C LYS A 85 -1.83 13.04 -19.51
N ASP A 86 -3.08 13.22 -19.95
CA ASP A 86 -4.23 12.44 -19.48
C ASP A 86 -4.33 11.00 -20.02
N VAL A 87 -3.18 10.37 -20.26
CA VAL A 87 -3.04 8.91 -20.35
C VAL A 87 -2.11 8.33 -19.28
N ILE A 88 -1.67 9.16 -18.34
CA ILE A 88 -0.81 8.80 -17.23
C ILE A 88 -1.64 8.94 -15.95
N TYR A 89 -1.69 7.87 -15.17
CA TYR A 89 -2.45 7.83 -13.92
C TYR A 89 -1.89 8.80 -12.87
N THR A 90 -2.82 9.47 -12.21
CA THR A 90 -2.61 10.44 -11.15
C THR A 90 -3.52 10.10 -10.00
N LYS A 91 -2.99 10.16 -8.78
CA LYS A 91 -3.70 9.74 -7.58
C LYS A 91 -4.99 10.54 -7.31
N ASP A 92 -4.85 11.85 -7.40
CA ASP A 92 -5.76 12.89 -6.90
C ASP A 92 -6.43 13.68 -8.03
N MET A 93 -6.41 13.14 -9.24
CA MET A 93 -6.98 13.74 -10.44
C MET A 93 -7.47 12.63 -11.37
N PRO A 94 -8.56 12.84 -12.13
CA PRO A 94 -9.08 11.84 -13.05
C PRO A 94 -8.05 11.47 -14.14
N THR A 95 -8.27 10.35 -14.83
CA THR A 95 -7.56 9.99 -16.07
C THR A 95 -8.54 9.36 -17.04
N GLN A 96 -9.04 10.18 -17.96
CA GLN A 96 -10.18 9.89 -18.84
C GLN A 96 -9.75 9.45 -20.25
N PHE A 97 -8.45 9.48 -20.55
CA PHE A 97 -7.87 9.09 -21.84
C PHE A 97 -8.42 9.82 -23.07
N ASN A 98 -9.20 10.90 -22.88
CA ASN A 98 -10.05 11.52 -23.91
C ASN A 98 -10.99 10.49 -24.61
N SER A 99 -11.62 9.59 -23.84
CA SER A 99 -12.63 8.64 -24.33
C SER A 99 -13.89 8.63 -23.44
N PRO A 100 -15.13 8.64 -24.02
CA PRO A 100 -16.37 8.60 -23.25
C PRO A 100 -16.49 7.40 -22.28
N LEU A 101 -15.86 6.26 -22.63
CA LEU A 101 -15.82 5.06 -21.77
C LEU A 101 -15.17 5.28 -20.40
N TYR A 102 -14.43 6.39 -20.24
CA TYR A 102 -13.67 6.71 -19.04
C TYR A 102 -14.01 8.11 -18.49
N ASP A 103 -15.17 8.67 -18.83
CA ASP A 103 -15.61 9.94 -18.23
C ASP A 103 -15.78 9.82 -16.71
N GLY A 104 -15.12 10.71 -15.97
CA GLY A 104 -15.02 10.65 -14.51
C GLY A 104 -14.14 9.52 -13.95
N HIS A 105 -13.44 8.73 -14.78
CA HIS A 105 -12.54 7.68 -14.31
C HIS A 105 -11.39 8.27 -13.47
N PHE A 106 -11.27 7.78 -12.23
CA PHE A 106 -10.34 8.27 -11.21
C PHE A 106 -9.48 7.08 -10.74
N PRO A 107 -8.20 6.95 -11.17
CA PRO A 107 -7.48 5.68 -11.06
C PRO A 107 -7.06 5.21 -9.65
N GLU A 108 -7.19 6.06 -8.63
CA GLU A 108 -6.77 5.83 -7.22
C GLU A 108 -5.39 5.14 -7.10
N THR A 109 -4.33 5.84 -7.53
CA THR A 109 -3.59 5.46 -8.75
C THR A 109 -2.56 6.49 -9.20
N ASP A 110 -1.40 6.66 -8.54
CA ASP A 110 -0.24 7.33 -9.17
C ASP A 110 0.50 6.36 -10.11
N ALA A 111 0.76 6.78 -11.35
CA ALA A 111 1.72 6.12 -12.22
C ALA A 111 3.14 6.14 -11.60
N ALA A 112 4.00 5.20 -11.97
CA ALA A 112 5.35 5.11 -11.43
C ALA A 112 6.17 6.39 -11.66
N SER A 113 6.00 7.05 -12.80
CA SER A 113 6.62 8.35 -13.10
C SER A 113 6.12 9.45 -12.15
N VAL A 114 4.80 9.62 -12.03
CA VAL A 114 4.18 10.63 -11.14
C VAL A 114 4.57 10.40 -9.67
N ARG A 115 4.64 9.14 -9.23
CA ARG A 115 5.12 8.77 -7.90
C ARG A 115 6.56 9.23 -7.63
N ILE A 116 7.46 9.02 -8.60
CA ILE A 116 8.86 9.45 -8.51
C ILE A 116 8.92 10.99 -8.42
N LEU A 117 8.17 11.71 -9.26
CA LEU A 117 8.12 13.18 -9.24
C LEU A 117 7.59 13.73 -7.89
N ARG A 118 6.51 13.15 -7.36
CA ARG A 118 5.98 13.53 -6.04
C ARG A 118 6.97 13.26 -4.91
N ASN A 119 7.68 12.13 -4.95
CA ASN A 119 8.74 11.82 -3.99
C ASN A 119 9.95 12.78 -4.11
N ALA A 120 10.23 13.29 -5.31
CA ALA A 120 11.20 14.36 -5.53
C ALA A 120 10.71 15.75 -5.07
N GLY A 121 9.46 15.89 -4.61
CA GLY A 121 8.86 17.12 -4.12
C GLY A 121 8.14 17.97 -5.17
N ALA A 122 7.96 17.48 -6.39
CA ALA A 122 7.35 18.24 -7.47
C ALA A 122 5.84 18.50 -7.24
N LEU A 123 5.39 19.68 -7.67
CA LEU A 123 3.98 20.06 -7.68
C LEU A 123 3.31 19.51 -8.95
N ILE A 124 2.63 18.36 -8.82
CA ILE A 124 1.80 17.83 -9.91
C ILE A 124 0.62 18.79 -10.12
N PHE A 125 0.60 19.46 -11.27
CA PHE A 125 -0.17 20.71 -11.44
C PHE A 125 -1.55 20.50 -12.05
N GLY A 126 -1.72 19.46 -12.87
CA GLY A 126 -2.98 19.20 -13.57
C GLY A 126 -2.82 18.19 -14.71
N LYS A 127 -3.95 17.81 -15.32
CA LYS A 127 -4.00 16.89 -16.45
C LYS A 127 -4.05 17.65 -17.76
N THR A 128 -3.13 17.35 -18.67
CA THR A 128 -3.09 17.95 -20.01
C THR A 128 -3.75 17.04 -21.04
N THR A 129 -4.42 17.65 -22.02
CA THR A 129 -5.19 16.95 -23.05
C THR A 129 -4.37 15.97 -23.89
N THR A 130 -5.06 14.93 -24.35
CA THR A 130 -4.55 13.87 -25.22
C THR A 130 -5.53 13.62 -26.38
N THR A 131 -5.07 13.03 -27.48
CA THR A 131 -6.02 12.32 -28.37
C THR A 131 -6.51 11.04 -27.68
N GLU A 132 -7.65 10.49 -28.12
CA GLU A 132 -8.24 9.29 -27.54
C GLU A 132 -7.24 8.13 -27.42
N PHE A 133 -7.09 7.62 -26.18
CA PHE A 133 -6.11 6.62 -25.75
C PHE A 133 -4.65 6.88 -26.19
N ALA A 134 -4.31 8.14 -26.48
CA ALA A 134 -3.09 8.57 -27.14
C ALA A 134 -2.84 7.97 -28.55
N ALA A 135 -3.86 7.34 -29.15
CA ALA A 135 -3.76 6.50 -30.34
C ALA A 135 -4.37 7.11 -31.61
N ILE A 136 -5.55 7.74 -31.52
CA ILE A 136 -6.20 8.32 -32.71
C ILE A 136 -5.48 9.59 -33.21
N HIS A 137 -5.70 9.92 -34.48
CA HIS A 137 -5.01 11.04 -35.15
C HIS A 137 -5.77 12.38 -35.11
N ILE A 138 -7.09 12.36 -34.87
CA ILE A 138 -7.92 13.55 -34.64
C ILE A 138 -7.50 14.20 -33.31
N GLY A 139 -7.32 15.53 -33.30
CA GLY A 139 -6.89 16.29 -32.14
C GLY A 139 -7.97 16.45 -31.05
N PRO A 140 -7.59 16.66 -29.78
CA PRO A 140 -8.49 17.27 -28.80
C PRO A 140 -8.75 18.74 -29.18
N LYS A 141 -9.58 19.44 -28.39
CA LYS A 141 -9.90 20.87 -28.56
C LYS A 141 -8.71 21.83 -28.33
N THR A 142 -7.49 21.32 -28.23
CA THR A 142 -6.28 22.10 -27.93
C THR A 142 -5.74 22.72 -29.20
N HIS A 143 -5.41 24.01 -29.14
CA HIS A 143 -4.90 24.78 -30.26
C HIS A 143 -3.40 25.07 -30.12
N ASN A 144 -2.71 25.37 -31.22
CA ASN A 144 -1.31 25.77 -31.18
C ASN A 144 -1.16 27.18 -30.56
N PRO A 145 -0.29 27.41 -29.56
CA PRO A 145 -0.13 28.72 -28.93
C PRO A 145 0.30 29.86 -29.86
N HIS A 146 0.97 29.53 -30.99
CA HIS A 146 1.47 30.49 -31.97
C HIS A 146 0.41 30.85 -33.04
N ASP A 147 -0.52 29.95 -33.34
CA ASP A 147 -1.65 30.17 -34.25
C ASP A 147 -2.85 29.31 -33.81
N PRO A 148 -3.93 29.90 -33.25
CA PRO A 148 -5.07 29.14 -32.77
C PRO A 148 -5.87 28.45 -33.88
N LEU A 149 -5.60 28.73 -35.17
CA LEU A 149 -6.20 27.99 -36.28
C LEU A 149 -5.46 26.67 -36.59
N ARG A 150 -4.32 26.39 -35.96
CA ARG A 150 -3.48 25.22 -36.22
C ARG A 150 -3.47 24.22 -35.07
N THR A 151 -3.17 22.97 -35.41
CA THR A 151 -3.00 21.90 -34.42
C THR A 151 -1.71 22.11 -33.61
N PRO A 152 -1.71 21.87 -32.28
CA PRO A 152 -0.47 21.72 -31.50
C PRO A 152 0.22 20.37 -31.80
N GLY A 153 -0.34 19.56 -32.70
CA GLY A 153 0.07 18.18 -32.90
C GLY A 153 -0.43 17.28 -31.79
N GLY A 154 0.19 16.10 -31.65
CA GLY A 154 -0.25 15.13 -30.66
C GLY A 154 0.44 13.77 -30.80
N SER A 155 0.07 12.77 -30.01
CA SER A 155 -1.09 12.75 -29.11
C SER A 155 -0.92 13.47 -27.77
N SER A 156 0.26 14.00 -27.43
CA SER A 156 0.50 14.76 -26.18
C SER A 156 0.20 16.26 -26.33
N SER A 157 -0.97 16.57 -26.91
CA SER A 157 -1.34 17.91 -27.41
C SER A 157 -1.29 19.00 -26.34
N GLY A 158 -1.93 18.78 -25.19
CA GLY A 158 -1.95 19.76 -24.10
C GLY A 158 -0.59 19.93 -23.42
N SER A 159 0.18 18.84 -23.31
CA SER A 159 1.46 18.83 -22.61
C SER A 159 2.49 19.74 -23.32
N SER A 160 2.48 19.72 -24.65
CA SER A 160 3.31 20.60 -25.48
C SER A 160 2.78 22.04 -25.53
N ALA A 161 1.48 22.22 -25.72
CA ALA A 161 0.87 23.55 -25.80
C ALA A 161 0.99 24.33 -24.47
N ALA A 162 0.82 23.70 -23.31
CA ALA A 162 0.99 24.33 -22.00
C ALA A 162 2.44 24.79 -21.74
N VAL A 163 3.44 24.01 -22.13
CA VAL A 163 4.86 24.39 -21.96
C VAL A 163 5.23 25.53 -22.90
N ALA A 164 4.79 25.49 -24.16
CA ALA A 164 5.04 26.53 -25.15
C ALA A 164 4.32 27.86 -24.86
N ASP A 165 3.11 27.80 -24.30
CA ASP A 165 2.36 28.99 -23.84
C ASP A 165 2.76 29.46 -22.43
N PHE A 166 3.85 28.91 -21.86
CA PHE A 166 4.37 29.25 -20.53
C PHE A 166 3.36 29.02 -19.36
N GLN A 167 2.34 28.19 -19.58
CA GLN A 167 1.35 27.83 -18.56
C GLN A 167 1.90 26.86 -17.51
N VAL A 168 2.98 26.15 -17.83
CA VAL A 168 3.75 25.28 -16.93
C VAL A 168 5.21 25.23 -17.42
N PRO A 169 6.23 25.11 -16.57
CA PRO A 169 7.62 24.99 -17.03
C PRO A 169 7.92 23.62 -17.67
N MET A 170 7.29 22.55 -17.17
CA MET A 170 7.51 21.18 -17.67
C MET A 170 6.21 20.37 -17.75
N ALA A 171 6.17 19.40 -18.67
CA ALA A 171 5.07 18.45 -18.77
C ALA A 171 5.53 17.03 -19.16
N LEU A 172 4.93 16.01 -18.56
CA LEU A 172 5.07 14.61 -19.01
C LEU A 172 4.18 14.34 -20.22
N GLY A 173 4.69 13.55 -21.16
CA GLY A 173 3.95 13.01 -22.30
C GLY A 173 4.35 11.57 -22.64
N THR A 174 3.85 11.06 -23.77
CA THR A 174 4.11 9.69 -24.23
C THR A 174 4.29 9.65 -25.74
N GLN A 175 5.15 8.75 -26.25
CA GLN A 175 5.34 8.50 -27.69
C GLN A 175 5.28 7.01 -28.05
N THR A 176 4.32 6.67 -28.91
CA THR A 176 4.19 5.37 -29.61
C THR A 176 4.63 5.46 -31.08
N GLY A 177 4.58 6.67 -31.67
CA GLY A 177 5.02 6.95 -33.04
C GLY A 177 5.76 8.28 -33.13
N GLY A 178 5.03 9.39 -33.00
CA GLY A 178 5.63 10.74 -32.97
C GLY A 178 5.09 11.65 -31.87
N SER A 179 4.44 11.09 -30.85
CA SER A 179 3.63 11.84 -29.88
C SER A 179 4.39 12.63 -28.80
N MET A 180 5.72 12.68 -28.87
CA MET A 180 6.58 13.64 -28.18
C MET A 180 7.23 14.62 -29.16
N ILE A 181 7.91 14.11 -30.17
CA ILE A 181 8.82 14.89 -31.03
C ILE A 181 8.07 15.85 -31.98
N ARG A 182 7.00 15.38 -32.64
CA ARG A 182 6.17 16.23 -33.53
C ARG A 182 5.48 17.39 -32.81
N PRO A 183 4.75 17.17 -31.69
CA PRO A 183 4.22 18.28 -30.89
C PRO A 183 5.32 19.19 -30.30
N ALA A 184 6.52 18.69 -29.96
CA ALA A 184 7.62 19.57 -29.54
C ALA A 184 8.04 20.54 -30.66
N SER A 185 8.21 20.03 -31.89
CA SER A 185 8.48 20.81 -33.10
C SER A 185 7.39 21.85 -33.37
N PHE A 186 6.13 21.42 -33.51
CA PHE A 186 5.00 22.30 -33.89
C PHE A 186 4.76 23.46 -32.91
N ASN A 187 5.08 23.30 -31.62
CA ASN A 187 4.92 24.34 -30.61
C ASN A 187 6.25 25.08 -30.29
N GLY A 188 7.36 24.74 -30.95
CA GLY A 188 8.64 25.45 -30.83
C GLY A 188 9.35 25.27 -29.48
N ILE A 189 9.30 24.07 -28.90
CA ILE A 189 9.87 23.76 -27.58
C ILE A 189 10.75 22.51 -27.58
N TYR A 190 11.48 22.28 -26.50
CA TYR A 190 12.26 21.06 -26.33
C TYR A 190 11.33 19.90 -25.90
N GLY A 191 11.54 18.73 -26.49
CA GLY A 191 10.82 17.51 -26.15
C GLY A 191 11.76 16.32 -26.23
N PHE A 192 11.88 15.58 -25.13
CA PHE A 192 12.77 14.45 -25.01
C PHE A 192 11.98 13.14 -24.91
N LYS A 193 12.37 12.18 -25.75
CA LYS A 193 11.93 10.79 -25.70
C LYS A 193 13.16 9.91 -25.42
N PRO A 194 13.40 9.50 -24.16
CA PRO A 194 14.54 8.65 -23.79
C PRO A 194 14.56 7.31 -24.54
N THR A 195 15.63 6.53 -24.37
CA THR A 195 15.69 5.14 -24.83
C THR A 195 14.48 4.35 -24.33
N TRP A 196 13.92 3.48 -25.18
CA TRP A 196 12.74 2.69 -24.83
C TRP A 196 13.00 1.86 -23.56
N ASN A 197 12.05 1.91 -22.62
CA ASN A 197 12.11 1.23 -21.32
C ASN A 197 13.19 1.73 -20.33
N SER A 198 13.90 2.84 -20.59
CA SER A 198 14.75 3.48 -19.57
C SER A 198 13.96 4.16 -18.44
N VAL A 199 12.66 4.44 -18.65
CA VAL A 199 11.74 4.94 -17.61
C VAL A 199 10.51 4.04 -17.53
N SER A 200 10.03 3.79 -16.30
CA SER A 200 8.87 2.93 -16.06
C SER A 200 7.58 3.49 -16.63
N ARG A 201 6.78 2.59 -17.20
CA ARG A 201 5.48 2.85 -17.85
C ARG A 201 4.29 2.30 -17.04
N GLU A 202 4.55 1.82 -15.81
CA GLU A 202 3.49 1.37 -14.88
C GLU A 202 2.53 2.54 -14.60
N GLY A 203 1.25 2.37 -14.94
CA GLY A 203 0.22 3.40 -14.80
C GLY A 203 0.10 4.36 -15.98
N GLN A 204 0.75 4.08 -17.11
CA GLN A 204 0.42 4.67 -18.40
C GLN A 204 -0.65 3.82 -19.10
N LYS A 205 -1.56 4.41 -19.90
CA LYS A 205 -2.28 3.65 -20.93
C LYS A 205 -1.26 3.07 -21.90
N VAL A 206 -1.32 1.76 -22.09
CA VAL A 206 -0.65 1.06 -23.18
C VAL A 206 -1.45 1.30 -24.47
N TYR A 207 -0.72 1.51 -25.56
CA TYR A 207 -1.18 1.33 -26.94
C TYR A 207 -0.39 0.17 -27.56
N ALA A 208 0.94 0.29 -27.61
CA ALA A 208 1.84 -0.72 -28.17
C ALA A 208 3.09 -0.87 -27.29
N LEU A 209 3.21 -2.01 -26.60
CA LEU A 209 4.27 -2.29 -25.63
C LEU A 209 5.67 -2.10 -26.22
N ILE A 210 5.88 -2.47 -27.48
CA ILE A 210 7.20 -2.38 -28.13
C ILE A 210 7.58 -0.97 -28.60
N TYR A 211 6.69 0.03 -28.49
CA TYR A 211 7.00 1.41 -28.89
C TYR A 211 6.77 2.45 -27.79
N ASP A 212 5.73 2.26 -26.97
CA ASP A 212 5.30 3.22 -25.95
C ASP A 212 6.47 3.64 -25.07
N THR A 213 6.82 4.93 -25.10
CA THR A 213 7.91 5.51 -24.32
C THR A 213 7.39 6.76 -23.60
N LEU A 214 7.61 6.84 -22.28
CA LEU A 214 7.38 8.07 -21.51
C LEU A 214 8.42 9.12 -21.90
N GLY A 215 8.02 10.38 -22.05
CA GLY A 215 8.91 11.51 -22.32
C GLY A 215 8.47 12.78 -21.60
N TRP A 216 9.22 13.86 -21.75
CA TRP A 216 8.89 15.15 -21.17
C TRP A 216 9.28 16.34 -22.05
N TYR A 217 8.63 17.48 -21.78
CA TYR A 217 8.81 18.76 -22.46
C TYR A 217 9.39 19.81 -21.52
N ALA A 218 10.14 20.75 -22.08
CA ALA A 218 10.62 21.94 -21.40
C ALA A 218 10.94 23.09 -22.36
N ARG A 219 11.32 24.26 -21.83
CA ARG A 219 11.73 25.44 -22.62
C ARG A 219 13.24 25.60 -22.80
N CYS A 220 14.07 24.79 -22.14
CA CYS A 220 15.51 24.66 -22.38
C CYS A 220 15.98 23.22 -22.11
N VAL A 221 17.26 22.92 -22.33
CA VAL A 221 17.82 21.55 -22.19
C VAL A 221 18.15 21.24 -20.74
N GLU A 222 18.59 22.23 -19.97
CA GLU A 222 18.88 22.15 -18.54
C GLU A 222 17.65 21.65 -17.76
N ASP A 223 16.47 22.17 -18.11
CA ASP A 223 15.19 21.70 -17.58
C ASP A 223 14.92 20.22 -17.93
N LEU A 224 15.28 19.74 -19.13
CA LEU A 224 15.15 18.32 -19.48
C LEU A 224 16.06 17.43 -18.62
N VAL A 225 17.26 17.91 -18.28
CA VAL A 225 18.22 17.19 -17.43
C VAL A 225 17.66 16.99 -16.01
N LEU A 226 16.90 17.95 -15.46
CA LEU A 226 16.26 17.81 -14.14
C LEU A 226 15.42 16.55 -14.01
N LEU A 227 14.75 16.09 -15.09
CA LEU A 227 13.99 14.84 -15.07
C LEU A 227 14.81 13.61 -15.49
N ALA A 228 15.90 13.78 -16.25
CA ALA A 228 16.86 12.72 -16.49
C ALA A 228 17.56 12.26 -15.20
N ASP A 229 17.90 13.20 -14.31
CA ASP A 229 18.42 12.91 -12.96
C ASP A 229 17.41 12.16 -12.10
N ILE A 230 16.15 12.58 -12.14
CA ILE A 230 15.10 12.09 -11.24
C ILE A 230 14.53 10.73 -11.68
N PHE A 231 14.59 10.41 -12.96
CA PHE A 231 14.41 9.04 -13.46
C PHE A 231 15.71 8.23 -13.47
N ALA A 232 16.81 8.77 -12.93
CA ALA A 232 18.12 8.12 -12.80
C ALA A 232 18.66 7.55 -14.12
N LEU A 233 18.50 8.30 -15.23
CA LEU A 233 19.10 7.93 -16.51
C LEU A 233 20.64 7.93 -16.39
N GLN A 234 21.25 6.90 -16.96
CA GLN A 234 22.69 6.64 -16.99
C GLN A 234 23.06 6.07 -18.36
N ASP A 235 24.27 6.36 -18.81
CA ASP A 235 24.87 5.83 -20.05
C ASP A 235 26.02 4.90 -19.65
N ASP A 236 26.31 3.85 -20.43
CA ASP A 236 27.26 2.77 -20.07
C ASP A 236 28.76 3.09 -20.37
N GLU A 237 29.13 4.32 -20.73
CA GLU A 237 30.46 4.65 -21.30
C GLU A 237 31.42 5.43 -20.35
N ASP A 238 32.73 5.20 -20.54
CA ASP A 238 33.82 5.83 -19.78
C ASP A 238 34.12 7.29 -20.19
N GLU A 239 34.81 8.04 -19.30
CA GLU A 239 35.17 9.47 -19.48
C GLU A 239 35.91 9.80 -20.78
N GLU A 240 36.66 8.86 -21.37
CA GLU A 240 37.38 9.09 -22.62
C GLU A 240 36.44 9.42 -23.80
N SER A 241 35.23 8.85 -23.78
CA SER A 241 34.17 9.02 -24.80
C SER A 241 33.41 10.35 -24.72
N ALA A 242 33.58 11.11 -23.63
CA ALA A 242 32.75 12.26 -23.30
C ALA A 242 32.80 13.34 -24.39
N PHE A 243 31.62 13.86 -24.76
CA PHE A 243 31.48 14.95 -25.73
C PHE A 243 32.17 16.22 -25.23
N ARG A 244 33.09 16.78 -26.05
CA ARG A 244 33.95 17.92 -25.66
C ARG A 244 33.55 19.24 -26.31
N GLY A 245 32.37 19.28 -26.92
CA GLY A 245 31.82 20.44 -27.62
C GLY A 245 31.77 20.29 -29.14
N ILE A 246 31.27 21.34 -29.81
CA ILE A 246 30.90 21.31 -31.23
C ILE A 246 32.14 21.29 -32.16
N GLU A 247 33.21 21.99 -31.79
CA GLU A 247 34.41 22.12 -32.62
C GLU A 247 35.11 20.76 -32.79
N GLY A 248 35.27 20.33 -34.05
CA GLY A 248 35.83 19.01 -34.40
C GLY A 248 34.90 17.81 -34.19
N ALA A 249 33.73 18.00 -33.56
CA ALA A 249 32.76 16.91 -33.40
C ALA A 249 32.08 16.56 -34.73
N ARG A 250 31.77 15.27 -34.91
CA ARG A 250 31.10 14.76 -36.11
C ARG A 250 29.59 14.68 -35.89
N PHE A 251 28.81 15.20 -36.84
CA PHE A 251 27.35 15.06 -36.89
C PHE A 251 26.93 14.48 -38.24
N ALA A 252 25.86 13.70 -38.24
CA ALA A 252 25.33 13.05 -39.44
C ALA A 252 23.94 13.58 -39.80
N ILE A 253 23.77 14.12 -41.00
CA ILE A 253 22.45 14.45 -41.56
C ILE A 253 21.84 13.16 -42.11
N CYS A 254 20.72 12.71 -41.54
CA CYS A 254 19.98 11.53 -41.97
C CYS A 254 18.59 11.94 -42.47
N LYS A 255 18.45 12.05 -43.79
CA LYS A 255 17.19 12.40 -44.47
C LYS A 255 16.09 11.33 -44.32
N THR A 256 16.48 10.09 -44.05
CA THR A 256 15.63 8.87 -43.94
C THR A 256 14.91 8.47 -45.23
N VAL A 257 14.40 7.25 -45.27
CA VAL A 257 13.69 6.67 -46.44
C VAL A 257 12.38 7.40 -46.78
N VAL A 258 11.87 8.25 -45.87
CA VAL A 258 10.66 9.07 -46.04
C VAL A 258 10.96 10.53 -46.39
N TRP A 259 12.20 10.87 -46.75
CA TRP A 259 12.61 12.22 -47.18
C TRP A 259 11.68 12.90 -48.20
N PRO A 260 11.08 12.22 -49.20
CA PRO A 260 10.14 12.86 -50.14
C PRO A 260 8.88 13.47 -49.48
N MET A 261 8.65 13.23 -48.18
CA MET A 261 7.59 13.87 -47.39
C MET A 261 8.02 15.14 -46.64
N ALA A 262 9.30 15.55 -46.73
CA ALA A 262 9.77 16.80 -46.15
C ALA A 262 9.30 17.99 -47.02
N GLY A 263 8.53 18.90 -46.44
CA GLY A 263 8.16 20.16 -47.08
C GLY A 263 9.29 21.20 -47.04
N PRO A 264 9.15 22.33 -47.76
CA PRO A 264 10.20 23.33 -47.92
C PRO A 264 10.72 23.89 -46.59
N GLY A 265 9.87 24.10 -45.58
CA GLY A 265 10.30 24.62 -44.27
C GLY A 265 11.22 23.65 -43.53
N THR A 266 10.95 22.34 -43.62
CA THR A 266 11.80 21.29 -43.05
C THR A 266 13.11 21.11 -43.81
N GLN A 267 13.06 21.20 -45.16
CA GLN A 267 14.26 21.10 -45.99
C GLN A 267 15.23 22.26 -45.68
N GLU A 268 14.71 23.48 -45.61
CA GLU A 268 15.47 24.68 -45.25
C GLU A 268 16.00 24.61 -43.80
N ALA A 269 15.19 24.17 -42.83
CA ALA A 269 15.62 23.97 -41.45
C ALA A 269 16.82 23.01 -41.35
N LEU A 270 16.76 21.87 -42.04
CA LEU A 270 17.84 20.87 -42.02
C LEU A 270 19.13 21.39 -42.69
N PHE A 271 19.00 22.18 -43.75
CA PHE A 271 20.11 22.89 -44.39
C PHE A 271 20.75 23.92 -43.43
N GLN A 272 19.95 24.81 -42.84
CA GLN A 272 20.41 25.82 -41.89
C GLN A 272 21.10 25.20 -40.67
N ALA A 273 20.58 24.09 -40.13
CA ALA A 273 21.20 23.37 -39.02
C ALA A 273 22.59 22.81 -39.37
N ALA A 274 22.75 22.26 -40.58
CA ALA A 274 24.03 21.75 -41.05
C ALA A 274 25.07 22.88 -41.19
N ASP A 275 24.67 24.03 -41.72
CA ASP A 275 25.57 25.17 -41.92
C ASP A 275 25.89 25.92 -40.62
N LEU A 276 24.94 26.02 -39.67
CA LEU A 276 25.23 26.52 -38.32
C LEU A 276 26.27 25.64 -37.60
N LEU A 277 26.14 24.31 -37.68
CA LEU A 277 27.10 23.39 -37.07
C LEU A 277 28.49 23.50 -37.72
N ARG A 278 28.57 23.58 -39.07
CA ARG A 278 29.82 23.83 -39.80
C ARG A 278 30.47 25.16 -39.41
N PHE A 279 29.66 26.22 -39.28
CA PHE A 279 30.12 27.54 -38.84
C PHE A 279 30.72 27.52 -37.42
N HIS A 280 30.18 26.66 -36.54
CA HIS A 280 30.73 26.39 -35.20
C HIS A 280 31.80 25.27 -35.17
N GLY A 281 32.39 24.92 -36.31
CA GLY A 281 33.56 24.04 -36.40
C GLY A 281 33.26 22.54 -36.40
N ALA A 282 31.99 22.12 -36.49
CA ALA A 282 31.63 20.71 -36.58
C ALA A 282 31.87 20.13 -37.98
N ILE A 283 32.18 18.84 -38.01
CA ILE A 283 32.24 18.03 -39.23
C ILE A 283 30.83 17.49 -39.50
N VAL A 284 30.11 18.04 -40.48
CA VAL A 284 28.72 17.66 -40.78
C VAL A 284 28.65 16.90 -42.10
N GLU A 285 28.54 15.57 -41.98
CA GLU A 285 28.46 14.59 -43.06
C GLU A 285 26.97 14.25 -43.35
N GLU A 286 26.65 13.79 -44.56
CA GLU A 286 25.33 13.24 -44.88
C GLU A 286 25.41 11.71 -44.94
N ILE A 287 24.43 11.02 -44.35
CA ILE A 287 24.38 9.56 -44.32
C ILE A 287 23.12 9.01 -44.99
N GLU A 288 23.31 7.96 -45.77
CA GLU A 288 22.25 7.09 -46.26
C GLU A 288 22.10 5.90 -45.31
N LEU A 289 20.86 5.45 -45.10
CA LEU A 289 20.59 4.20 -44.38
C LEU A 289 20.67 3.01 -45.35
N PRO A 290 21.14 1.83 -44.92
CA PRO A 290 21.06 0.61 -45.72
C PRO A 290 19.63 0.31 -46.19
N SER A 291 19.49 -0.34 -47.34
CA SER A 291 18.21 -0.74 -47.96
C SER A 291 17.28 -1.54 -47.03
N GLU A 292 17.83 -2.20 -46.03
CA GLU A 292 17.10 -2.94 -45.00
C GLU A 292 16.19 -2.03 -44.13
N PHE A 293 16.40 -0.71 -44.17
CA PHE A 293 15.52 0.29 -43.56
C PHE A 293 14.37 0.77 -44.48
N ASP A 294 14.36 0.44 -45.77
CA ASP A 294 13.33 0.89 -46.73
C ASP A 294 11.92 0.39 -46.35
N GLU A 295 11.84 -0.84 -45.83
CA GLU A 295 10.56 -1.42 -45.36
C GLU A 295 10.06 -0.81 -44.04
N PHE A 296 10.87 -0.03 -43.31
CA PHE A 296 10.57 0.32 -41.90
C PHE A 296 9.18 0.94 -41.67
N PRO A 297 8.64 1.83 -42.53
CA PRO A 297 7.29 2.37 -42.35
C PRO A 297 6.21 1.28 -42.26
N GLU A 298 6.33 0.20 -43.06
CA GLU A 298 5.38 -0.92 -43.05
C GLU A 298 5.64 -1.91 -41.91
N LEU A 299 6.91 -2.14 -41.52
CA LEU A 299 7.23 -2.90 -40.31
C LEU A 299 6.63 -2.23 -39.07
N TYR A 300 6.80 -0.90 -38.96
CA TYR A 300 6.24 -0.09 -37.90
C TYR A 300 4.71 -0.20 -37.85
N ARG A 301 4.04 0.03 -39.00
CA ARG A 301 2.57 0.00 -39.15
C ARG A 301 2.01 -1.38 -38.79
N THR A 302 2.64 -2.45 -39.28
CA THR A 302 2.30 -3.84 -38.96
C THR A 302 2.37 -4.10 -37.46
N GLY A 303 3.47 -3.71 -36.79
CA GLY A 303 3.59 -3.86 -35.34
C GLY A 303 2.56 -3.05 -34.57
N LEU A 304 2.31 -1.80 -34.97
CA LEU A 304 1.39 -0.88 -34.29
C LEU A 304 -0.05 -1.39 -34.30
N HIS A 305 -0.54 -1.78 -35.49
CA HIS A 305 -1.91 -2.25 -35.67
C HIS A 305 -2.14 -3.60 -34.98
N THR A 306 -1.13 -4.49 -34.99
CA THR A 306 -1.25 -5.84 -34.40
C THR A 306 -1.05 -5.89 -32.88
N GLU A 307 -0.35 -4.92 -32.27
CA GLU A 307 -0.42 -4.67 -30.83
C GLU A 307 -1.74 -3.98 -30.45
N GLY A 308 -2.12 -2.90 -31.15
CA GLY A 308 -3.38 -2.17 -30.91
C GLY A 308 -4.61 -3.07 -30.93
N ARG A 309 -4.65 -4.06 -31.84
CA ARG A 309 -5.64 -5.14 -31.90
C ARG A 309 -5.86 -5.87 -30.57
N THR A 310 -4.79 -6.08 -29.83
CA THR A 310 -4.79 -6.79 -28.54
C THR A 310 -5.11 -5.80 -27.41
N THR A 311 -4.54 -4.60 -27.48
CA THR A 311 -4.66 -3.56 -26.47
C THR A 311 -6.06 -2.94 -26.33
N PHE A 312 -6.79 -2.77 -27.44
CA PHE A 312 -8.14 -2.16 -27.47
C PHE A 312 -9.29 -3.18 -27.54
N LEU A 313 -8.97 -4.48 -27.51
CA LEU A 313 -9.99 -5.52 -27.42
C LEU A 313 -10.91 -5.37 -26.18
N PRO A 314 -10.45 -4.93 -24.99
CA PRO A 314 -11.34 -4.69 -23.85
C PRO A 314 -12.37 -3.60 -24.13
N GLU A 315 -11.92 -2.42 -24.55
CA GLU A 315 -12.79 -1.27 -24.83
C GLU A 315 -13.78 -1.56 -25.96
N TYR A 316 -13.31 -2.20 -27.05
CA TYR A 316 -14.15 -2.68 -28.15
C TYR A 316 -15.25 -3.65 -27.69
N ARG A 317 -14.99 -4.48 -26.66
CA ARG A 317 -15.96 -5.42 -26.09
C ARG A 317 -16.93 -4.79 -25.09
N VAL A 318 -16.57 -3.65 -24.50
CA VAL A 318 -17.40 -2.91 -23.54
C VAL A 318 -18.30 -1.90 -24.24
N GLY A 319 -17.80 -1.18 -25.24
CA GLY A 319 -18.56 -0.19 -26.01
C GLY A 319 -17.87 0.17 -27.33
N LYS A 320 -18.02 -0.71 -28.34
CA LYS A 320 -17.51 -0.48 -29.72
C LYS A 320 -17.96 0.88 -30.27
N ASP A 321 -19.18 1.28 -29.97
CA ASP A 321 -19.84 2.51 -30.43
C ASP A 321 -19.31 3.80 -29.76
N GLN A 322 -18.45 3.67 -28.75
CA GLN A 322 -17.92 4.77 -27.93
C GLN A 322 -16.41 4.97 -28.09
N ILE A 323 -15.77 4.31 -29.07
CA ILE A 323 -14.34 4.45 -29.39
C ILE A 323 -14.12 4.80 -30.86
N GLY A 324 -13.01 5.48 -31.16
CA GLY A 324 -12.65 5.92 -32.50
C GLY A 324 -12.48 4.77 -33.50
N GLN A 325 -12.94 5.01 -34.74
CA GLN A 325 -12.97 4.04 -35.84
C GLN A 325 -11.62 3.35 -36.15
N VAL A 326 -10.49 4.06 -35.99
CA VAL A 326 -9.14 3.47 -36.16
C VAL A 326 -8.88 2.32 -35.17
N LEU A 327 -9.43 2.41 -33.96
CA LEU A 327 -9.25 1.39 -32.90
C LEU A 327 -10.14 0.18 -33.17
N ILE A 328 -11.34 0.41 -33.73
CA ILE A 328 -12.21 -0.64 -34.29
C ILE A 328 -11.46 -1.41 -35.39
N GLU A 329 -10.84 -0.70 -36.33
CA GLU A 329 -10.11 -1.29 -37.47
C GLU A 329 -8.89 -2.11 -37.03
N HIS A 330 -8.18 -1.69 -35.97
CA HIS A 330 -7.13 -2.51 -35.35
C HIS A 330 -7.70 -3.79 -34.73
N VAL A 331 -8.77 -3.71 -33.93
CA VAL A 331 -9.37 -4.89 -33.28
C VAL A 331 -9.97 -5.88 -34.29
N GLU A 332 -10.64 -5.37 -35.33
CA GLU A 332 -11.20 -6.15 -36.44
C GLU A 332 -10.13 -6.63 -37.44
N ASN A 333 -8.91 -6.09 -37.38
CA ASN A 333 -7.76 -6.45 -38.23
C ASN A 333 -7.99 -6.14 -39.71
N ALA A 334 -8.47 -4.92 -40.00
CA ALA A 334 -8.89 -4.46 -41.33
C ALA A 334 -7.79 -4.61 -42.41
N ASP A 335 -6.52 -4.45 -42.04
CA ASP A 335 -5.35 -4.67 -42.91
C ASP A 335 -5.10 -6.14 -43.29
N ASN A 336 -5.84 -7.08 -42.70
CA ASN A 336 -5.66 -8.53 -42.88
C ASN A 336 -4.26 -9.05 -42.46
N PHE A 337 -3.55 -8.33 -41.59
CA PHE A 337 -2.27 -8.78 -41.03
C PHE A 337 -2.39 -10.17 -40.39
N THR A 338 -1.37 -10.99 -40.63
CA THR A 338 -1.24 -12.35 -40.09
C THR A 338 -0.29 -12.38 -38.89
N ARG A 339 -0.35 -13.44 -38.07
CA ARG A 339 0.67 -13.65 -37.02
C ARG A 339 2.08 -13.87 -37.59
N LYS A 340 2.20 -14.36 -38.84
CA LYS A 340 3.48 -14.48 -39.54
C LYS A 340 4.06 -13.08 -39.81
N THR A 341 3.31 -12.22 -40.49
CA THR A 341 3.75 -10.85 -40.82
C THR A 341 4.00 -9.99 -39.57
N GLN A 342 3.26 -10.24 -38.48
CA GLN A 342 3.54 -9.61 -37.17
C GLN A 342 4.92 -10.01 -36.61
N LEU A 343 5.25 -11.30 -36.61
CA LEU A 343 6.56 -11.78 -36.14
C LEU A 343 7.68 -11.26 -37.04
N GLU A 344 7.50 -11.33 -38.36
CA GLU A 344 8.47 -10.80 -39.33
C GLU A 344 8.73 -9.30 -39.12
N ALA A 345 7.70 -8.51 -38.79
CA ALA A 345 7.86 -7.09 -38.46
C ALA A 345 8.64 -6.87 -37.15
N PHE A 346 8.31 -7.61 -36.09
CA PHE A 346 9.01 -7.52 -34.79
C PHE A 346 10.48 -7.93 -34.91
N ASP A 347 10.77 -9.03 -35.59
CA ASP A 347 12.12 -9.58 -35.74
C ASP A 347 12.99 -8.70 -36.64
N LYS A 348 12.46 -8.20 -37.78
CA LYS A 348 13.18 -7.24 -38.65
C LYS A 348 13.51 -5.95 -37.91
N MET A 349 12.54 -5.33 -37.20
CA MET A 349 12.81 -4.13 -36.42
C MET A 349 13.85 -4.39 -35.31
N ALA A 350 13.79 -5.54 -34.63
CA ALA A 350 14.77 -5.90 -33.61
C ALA A 350 16.18 -6.09 -34.18
N ALA A 351 16.32 -6.66 -35.39
CA ALA A 351 17.59 -6.80 -36.08
C ALA A 351 18.19 -5.46 -36.53
N LEU A 352 17.36 -4.48 -36.91
CA LEU A 352 17.81 -3.15 -37.35
C LEU A 352 18.32 -2.28 -36.19
N ARG A 353 17.90 -2.50 -34.95
CA ARG A 353 18.35 -1.73 -33.76
C ARG A 353 19.90 -1.68 -33.64
N PRO A 354 20.63 -2.80 -33.52
CA PRO A 354 22.09 -2.78 -33.47
C PRO A 354 22.76 -2.37 -34.79
N VAL A 355 22.04 -2.36 -35.92
CA VAL A 355 22.56 -1.79 -37.17
C VAL A 355 22.58 -0.27 -37.06
N PHE A 356 21.47 0.35 -36.64
CA PHE A 356 21.42 1.79 -36.44
C PHE A 356 22.36 2.28 -35.32
N ASP A 357 22.46 1.56 -34.20
CA ASP A 357 23.41 1.91 -33.14
C ASP A 357 24.83 2.08 -33.71
N ARG A 358 25.32 1.11 -34.51
CA ARG A 358 26.63 1.18 -35.17
C ARG A 358 26.76 2.29 -36.21
N ILE A 359 25.67 2.68 -36.87
CA ILE A 359 25.63 3.82 -37.80
C ILE A 359 25.73 5.14 -37.03
N ALA A 360 25.12 5.23 -35.84
CA ALA A 360 25.08 6.45 -35.03
C ALA A 360 26.31 6.64 -34.11
N SER A 361 26.93 5.56 -33.61
CA SER A 361 28.10 5.62 -32.70
C SER A 361 29.28 6.52 -33.15
N PRO A 362 29.61 6.66 -34.44
CA PRO A 362 30.72 7.53 -34.88
C PRO A 362 30.44 9.04 -34.83
N TYR A 363 29.25 9.45 -34.37
CA TYR A 363 28.77 10.84 -34.37
C TYR A 363 28.32 11.29 -32.98
N ALA A 364 28.43 12.59 -32.71
CA ALA A 364 27.85 13.22 -31.52
C ALA A 364 26.32 13.09 -31.53
N ALA A 365 25.69 13.39 -32.67
CA ALA A 365 24.29 13.03 -32.92
C ALA A 365 24.03 12.83 -34.42
N VAL A 366 23.01 12.02 -34.72
CA VAL A 366 22.34 11.99 -36.02
C VAL A 366 21.22 13.03 -36.00
N ILE A 367 21.15 13.86 -37.04
CA ILE A 367 20.21 14.97 -37.20
C ILE A 367 19.22 14.61 -38.30
N THR A 368 17.94 14.75 -38.02
CA THR A 368 16.85 14.31 -38.90
C THR A 368 15.61 15.17 -38.65
N PRO A 369 14.68 15.35 -39.60
CA PRO A 369 13.44 16.08 -39.34
C PRO A 369 12.67 15.59 -38.11
N SER A 370 11.99 16.50 -37.43
CA SER A 370 10.97 16.13 -36.41
C SER A 370 9.57 16.02 -37.00
N VAL A 371 9.33 16.63 -38.16
CA VAL A 371 8.02 16.83 -38.79
C VAL A 371 8.14 16.89 -40.32
N PRO A 372 7.04 16.70 -41.07
CA PRO A 372 7.02 16.96 -42.52
C PRO A 372 7.29 18.42 -42.86
N ASP A 373 6.56 19.35 -42.23
CA ASP A 373 6.72 20.81 -42.30
C ASP A 373 5.98 21.43 -41.09
N GLU A 374 5.58 22.70 -41.15
CA GLU A 374 4.76 23.41 -40.16
C GLU A 374 3.54 22.62 -39.62
N ALA A 375 3.07 23.04 -38.44
CA ALA A 375 1.79 22.63 -37.87
C ALA A 375 0.61 22.82 -38.86
N PRO A 376 -0.15 21.76 -39.20
CA PRO A 376 -1.33 21.88 -40.07
C PRO A 376 -2.46 22.76 -39.50
N VAL A 377 -3.25 23.34 -40.40
CA VAL A 377 -4.48 24.09 -40.08
C VAL A 377 -5.62 23.12 -39.74
N GLY A 378 -6.43 23.46 -38.75
CA GLY A 378 -7.52 22.64 -38.21
C GLY A 378 -7.07 21.66 -37.13
N LEU A 379 -8.05 20.99 -36.49
CA LEU A 379 -7.83 19.99 -35.43
C LEU A 379 -8.10 18.55 -35.88
N GLU A 380 -8.67 18.36 -37.08
CA GLU A 380 -9.03 17.04 -37.62
C GLU A 380 -7.83 16.10 -37.85
N SER A 381 -6.61 16.66 -37.80
CA SER A 381 -5.36 15.93 -37.76
C SER A 381 -4.39 16.54 -36.76
N THR A 382 -3.67 15.69 -36.04
CA THR A 382 -2.48 16.04 -35.26
C THR A 382 -1.19 16.10 -36.11
N GLY A 383 -1.31 16.12 -37.44
CA GLY A 383 -0.19 16.06 -38.39
C GLY A 383 0.44 14.66 -38.49
N SER A 384 1.20 14.42 -39.57
CA SER A 384 1.85 13.13 -39.81
C SER A 384 3.06 12.92 -38.91
N HIS A 385 3.18 11.72 -38.34
CA HIS A 385 4.25 11.31 -37.43
C HIS A 385 5.44 10.63 -38.13
N ILE A 386 5.48 10.66 -39.47
CA ILE A 386 6.29 9.75 -40.29
C ILE A 386 7.81 9.85 -40.03
N PHE A 387 8.35 11.04 -39.74
CA PHE A 387 9.76 11.25 -39.39
C PHE A 387 10.11 10.82 -37.95
N CYS A 388 9.14 10.38 -37.15
CA CYS A 388 9.34 9.99 -35.75
C CYS A 388 9.23 8.48 -35.49
N SER A 389 8.37 7.77 -36.23
CA SER A 389 8.01 6.37 -35.93
C SER A 389 9.19 5.41 -36.01
N MET A 390 10.14 5.66 -36.91
CA MET A 390 11.34 4.85 -37.05
C MET A 390 12.14 4.80 -35.74
N TRP A 391 12.34 5.93 -35.07
CA TRP A 391 13.06 6.02 -33.79
C TRP A 391 12.28 5.37 -32.63
N SER A 392 10.95 5.36 -32.69
CA SER A 392 10.12 4.59 -31.76
C SER A 392 10.26 3.08 -31.93
N GLY A 393 10.37 2.57 -33.16
CA GLY A 393 10.64 1.14 -33.42
C GLY A 393 12.09 0.72 -33.16
N LEU A 394 13.05 1.62 -33.46
CA LEU A 394 14.49 1.44 -33.20
C LEU A 394 14.89 1.64 -31.74
N HIS A 395 13.97 2.04 -30.86
CA HIS A 395 14.18 2.22 -29.41
C HIS A 395 15.15 3.34 -28.99
N THR A 396 15.76 4.06 -29.93
CA THR A 396 16.79 5.10 -29.70
C THR A 396 16.27 6.31 -28.93
N PRO A 397 17.12 7.02 -28.15
CA PRO A 397 16.75 8.30 -27.55
C PRO A 397 16.64 9.38 -28.64
N VAL A 398 15.69 10.31 -28.47
CA VAL A 398 15.44 11.41 -29.42
C VAL A 398 15.14 12.69 -28.67
N LEU A 399 15.70 13.81 -29.13
CA LEU A 399 15.48 15.15 -28.59
C LEU A 399 15.10 16.13 -29.71
N ASN A 400 13.96 16.79 -29.60
CA ASN A 400 13.58 17.89 -30.50
C ASN A 400 14.27 19.18 -30.08
N VAL A 401 15.07 19.75 -30.98
CA VAL A 401 15.67 21.10 -30.84
C VAL A 401 14.82 22.09 -31.66
N PRO A 402 14.16 23.07 -31.03
CA PRO A 402 13.46 24.15 -31.72
C PRO A 402 14.43 25.24 -32.19
N GLY A 403 14.00 26.06 -33.16
CA GLY A 403 14.73 27.27 -33.57
C GLY A 403 14.42 27.73 -34.99
N PHE A 404 13.96 26.83 -35.83
CA PHE A 404 13.65 27.08 -37.24
C PHE A 404 12.17 27.45 -37.43
N LYS A 405 11.83 27.93 -38.63
CA LYS A 405 10.47 28.32 -39.00
C LYS A 405 10.15 27.93 -40.45
N GLY A 406 8.89 27.61 -40.71
CA GLY A 406 8.37 27.45 -42.06
C GLY A 406 7.97 28.78 -42.71
N GLU A 407 7.40 28.69 -43.92
CA GLU A 407 7.04 29.83 -44.78
C GLU A 407 6.03 30.79 -44.13
N HIS A 408 5.13 30.30 -43.28
CA HIS A 408 4.15 31.13 -42.56
C HIS A 408 4.68 31.59 -41.18
N GLY A 409 5.96 31.31 -40.88
CA GLY A 409 6.61 31.68 -39.62
C GLY A 409 6.29 30.75 -38.44
N MET A 410 5.59 29.63 -38.67
CA MET A 410 5.31 28.65 -37.61
C MET A 410 6.57 27.89 -37.19
N PRO A 411 6.70 27.43 -35.94
CA PRO A 411 7.89 26.73 -35.48
C PRO A 411 8.14 25.41 -36.22
N ILE A 412 9.42 25.16 -36.51
CA ILE A 412 9.96 23.86 -36.95
C ILE A 412 11.13 23.50 -36.02
N GLY A 413 11.12 22.26 -35.56
CA GLY A 413 12.21 21.64 -34.82
C GLY A 413 12.86 20.51 -35.62
N LEU A 414 14.09 20.18 -35.23
CA LEU A 414 14.83 19.04 -35.74
C LEU A 414 15.15 18.05 -34.61
N SER A 415 15.21 16.78 -34.96
CA SER A 415 15.48 15.69 -34.04
C SER A 415 16.98 15.44 -33.99
N LEU A 416 17.58 15.51 -32.81
CA LEU A 416 18.84 14.85 -32.50
C LEU A 416 18.55 13.42 -32.05
N VAL A 417 19.31 12.45 -32.55
CA VAL A 417 19.19 11.01 -32.26
C VAL A 417 20.58 10.45 -31.95
N ALA A 418 20.68 9.59 -30.93
CA ALA A 418 21.90 8.86 -30.58
C ALA A 418 21.65 7.33 -30.60
N PRO A 419 22.67 6.48 -30.41
CA PRO A 419 22.48 5.06 -30.11
C PRO A 419 21.61 4.84 -28.86
N ARG A 420 21.09 3.63 -28.68
CA ARG A 420 20.35 3.25 -27.44
C ARG A 420 21.26 3.35 -26.21
N TYR A 421 20.71 3.83 -25.10
CA TYR A 421 21.41 4.09 -23.83
C TYR A 421 22.55 5.13 -23.93
N ARG A 422 22.39 6.09 -24.86
CA ARG A 422 23.18 7.33 -24.96
C ARG A 422 22.33 8.56 -24.61
N ASP A 423 21.53 8.42 -23.55
CA ASP A 423 20.50 9.37 -23.15
C ASP A 423 21.09 10.66 -22.55
N ARG A 424 22.12 10.53 -21.70
CA ARG A 424 22.86 11.66 -21.12
C ARG A 424 23.75 12.33 -22.15
N HIS A 425 24.45 11.53 -22.95
CA HIS A 425 25.24 12.03 -24.08
C HIS A 425 24.39 12.87 -25.04
N LEU A 426 23.18 12.41 -25.40
CA LEU A 426 22.28 13.18 -26.28
C LEU A 426 21.79 14.49 -25.64
N LEU A 427 21.54 14.51 -24.32
CA LEU A 427 21.21 15.73 -23.58
C LEU A 427 22.38 16.72 -23.54
N GLU A 428 23.62 16.24 -23.43
CA GLU A 428 24.82 17.09 -23.40
C GLU A 428 25.18 17.64 -24.80
N VAL A 429 25.00 16.84 -25.86
CA VAL A 429 25.11 17.34 -27.24
C VAL A 429 24.02 18.40 -27.52
N ALA A 430 22.81 18.23 -26.97
CA ALA A 430 21.75 19.23 -27.06
C ALA A 430 22.06 20.50 -26.25
N SER A 431 22.69 20.41 -25.07
CA SER A 431 22.99 21.57 -24.23
C SER A 431 23.90 22.57 -24.98
N GLN A 432 24.95 22.06 -25.62
CA GLN A 432 25.95 22.90 -26.28
C GLN A 432 25.49 23.41 -27.64
N THR A 433 24.76 22.61 -28.44
CA THR A 433 24.23 23.03 -29.75
C THR A 433 23.23 24.19 -29.68
N VAL A 434 22.66 24.46 -28.50
CA VAL A 434 21.78 25.61 -28.22
C VAL A 434 22.56 26.90 -27.91
N VAL A 435 23.75 26.82 -27.30
CA VAL A 435 24.53 28.00 -26.89
C VAL A 435 24.93 28.87 -28.09
N SER A 436 25.22 28.23 -29.23
CA SER A 436 25.49 28.88 -30.51
C SER A 436 24.39 29.84 -30.99
N ASN A 437 23.13 29.59 -30.62
CA ASN A 437 21.97 30.19 -31.28
C ASN A 437 21.23 31.22 -30.39
N ARG A 438 21.95 31.96 -29.54
CA ARG A 438 21.37 32.98 -28.61
C ARG A 438 20.86 34.27 -29.29
N GLY A 439 20.35 34.16 -30.52
CA GLY A 439 19.69 35.22 -31.29
C GLY A 439 18.24 35.50 -30.87
N THR A 440 18.02 35.89 -29.61
CA THR A 440 16.77 36.54 -29.11
C THR A 440 15.43 35.93 -29.55
N PHE A 441 14.92 34.92 -28.84
CA PHE A 441 13.49 34.58 -28.87
C PHE A 441 12.77 35.29 -27.72
N GLN A 442 12.17 36.46 -28.00
CA GLN A 442 11.18 37.09 -27.11
C GLN A 442 9.77 36.85 -27.67
N PRO A 443 8.83 36.27 -26.90
CA PRO A 443 7.42 36.25 -27.28
C PRO A 443 6.90 37.70 -27.31
N GLN A 444 6.59 38.22 -28.49
CA GLN A 444 5.89 39.50 -28.60
C GLN A 444 4.45 39.31 -28.16
N LEU A 445 4.11 39.86 -26.98
CA LEU A 445 2.75 39.92 -26.48
C LEU A 445 1.89 40.77 -27.42
N LEU A 446 1.09 40.10 -28.25
CA LEU A 446 0.06 40.72 -29.08
C LEU A 446 -0.99 41.37 -28.18
N ASN A 447 -0.99 42.71 -28.16
CA ASN A 447 -2.02 43.48 -27.46
C ASN A 447 -3.39 43.33 -28.15
N SER A 448 -4.44 43.39 -27.34
CA SER A 448 -5.81 43.11 -27.75
C SER A 448 -6.39 44.13 -28.74
N GLN A 449 -7.09 43.61 -29.76
CA GLN A 449 -8.18 44.31 -30.44
C GLN A 449 -9.42 43.41 -30.47
N THR A 450 -10.60 44.02 -30.38
CA THR A 450 -11.81 43.36 -29.87
C THR A 450 -12.71 42.79 -30.97
N PRO A 451 -13.09 41.50 -30.92
CA PRO A 451 -14.19 40.95 -31.73
C PRO A 451 -15.56 41.28 -31.13
N GLN A 452 -16.57 41.53 -31.97
CA GLN A 452 -17.96 41.69 -31.54
C GLN A 452 -18.69 40.34 -31.38
N PRO A 453 -19.73 40.25 -30.53
CA PRO A 453 -20.45 38.99 -30.29
C PRO A 453 -21.48 38.68 -31.37
N LEU A 454 -21.49 37.43 -31.87
CA LEU A 454 -22.59 36.86 -32.66
C LEU A 454 -23.38 35.81 -31.86
N ARG A 455 -24.62 35.56 -32.30
CA ARG A 455 -25.70 35.04 -31.43
C ARG A 455 -25.82 33.51 -31.38
N ARG A 456 -26.36 33.04 -30.25
CA ARG A 456 -26.94 31.70 -30.04
C ARG A 456 -27.80 31.23 -31.23
N LEU A 457 -27.79 29.91 -31.46
CA LEU A 457 -29.01 29.14 -31.71
C LEU A 457 -29.00 27.85 -30.85
N LEU A 458 -30.15 27.55 -30.26
CA LEU A 458 -30.52 26.25 -29.64
C LEU A 458 -31.91 25.90 -30.19
N PRO A 459 -32.18 24.63 -30.48
CA PRO A 459 -33.10 23.83 -29.64
C PRO A 459 -32.70 22.32 -29.61
N ALA A 460 -33.41 21.38 -28.97
CA ALA A 460 -34.10 21.32 -27.67
C ALA A 460 -34.44 19.82 -27.37
N PRO A 461 -34.52 19.35 -26.11
CA PRO A 461 -34.95 17.98 -25.76
C PRO A 461 -36.49 17.84 -25.74
N PRO A 462 -37.08 16.62 -25.62
CA PRO A 462 -37.56 16.20 -24.28
C PRO A 462 -37.77 14.67 -24.03
N ASN A 463 -38.20 14.37 -22.78
CA ASN A 463 -39.06 13.25 -22.31
C ASN A 463 -38.48 11.94 -21.73
N ALA A 464 -38.92 11.69 -20.48
CA ALA A 464 -39.20 10.39 -19.83
C ALA A 464 -40.73 10.42 -19.45
N PRO A 465 -41.31 9.64 -18.50
CA PRO A 465 -40.88 8.44 -17.75
C PRO A 465 -41.97 7.31 -17.73
N GLN A 466 -41.83 6.26 -16.90
CA GLN A 466 -42.88 5.73 -15.98
C GLN A 466 -42.44 4.50 -15.14
N THR A 467 -43.29 4.07 -14.18
CA THR A 467 -43.02 3.14 -13.05
C THR A 467 -44.23 2.24 -12.72
N TYR A 468 -44.08 0.99 -12.25
CA TYR A 468 -45.12 0.27 -11.46
C TYR A 468 -44.66 -1.02 -10.72
N ASP A 469 -45.43 -1.47 -9.70
CA ASP A 469 -45.32 -2.68 -8.81
C ASP A 469 -46.68 -2.85 -8.04
N PRO A 470 -47.04 -3.85 -7.15
CA PRO A 470 -46.36 -5.06 -6.63
C PRO A 470 -47.27 -6.34 -6.53
N ASP A 471 -46.91 -7.28 -5.61
CA ASP A 471 -47.77 -8.27 -4.89
C ASP A 471 -48.30 -9.56 -5.63
N SER A 472 -48.53 -10.75 -5.02
CA SER A 472 -48.16 -11.31 -3.67
C SER A 472 -48.49 -12.83 -3.47
N LYS A 473 -47.95 -13.45 -2.38
CA LYS A 473 -48.43 -14.68 -1.62
C LYS A 473 -48.30 -16.07 -2.31
N GLU A 474 -48.14 -17.26 -1.67
CA GLU A 474 -47.87 -17.78 -0.29
C GLU A 474 -47.25 -19.25 -0.41
N ARG A 475 -47.38 -20.38 0.36
CA ARG A 475 -48.22 -20.89 1.50
C ARG A 475 -47.74 -22.27 2.11
N LYS A 476 -47.46 -22.38 3.44
CA LYS A 476 -47.59 -23.61 4.35
C LYS A 476 -46.67 -24.86 4.13
N ARG A 477 -46.43 -25.87 5.02
CA ARG A 477 -46.70 -26.32 6.46
C ARG A 477 -45.76 -27.55 6.77
N LYS A 478 -45.62 -28.28 7.92
CA LYS A 478 -46.02 -28.29 9.37
C LYS A 478 -45.16 -29.31 10.19
N GLY A 479 -44.71 -28.98 11.41
CA GLY A 479 -44.59 -29.85 12.63
C GLY A 479 -43.50 -30.93 12.74
N SER A 480 -43.25 -31.57 13.92
CA SER A 480 -43.73 -31.31 15.31
C SER A 480 -43.05 -32.21 16.40
N ASP A 481 -42.80 -31.64 17.59
CA ASP A 481 -42.85 -32.21 18.98
C ASP A 481 -41.94 -33.38 19.47
N VAL A 482 -41.10 -33.15 20.54
CA VAL A 482 -41.24 -33.63 21.98
C VAL A 482 -40.21 -34.79 22.28
N THR A 483 -39.68 -35.17 23.47
CA THR A 483 -40.14 -35.31 24.89
C THR A 483 -39.06 -35.02 25.99
N ARG A 484 -39.08 -35.76 27.14
CA ARG A 484 -38.19 -35.85 28.34
C ARG A 484 -38.21 -37.36 28.83
N PRO A 485 -37.74 -37.87 30.02
CA PRO A 485 -37.13 -37.26 31.23
C PRO A 485 -36.03 -38.06 32.05
N VAL A 486 -35.55 -37.50 33.19
CA VAL A 486 -35.02 -38.16 34.45
C VAL A 486 -33.63 -38.87 34.41
N VAL A 487 -32.97 -39.29 35.52
CA VAL A 487 -32.30 -38.58 36.68
C VAL A 487 -32.11 -39.51 37.92
N ASN A 488 -30.91 -39.59 38.55
CA ASN A 488 -30.68 -39.74 40.03
C ASN A 488 -29.19 -39.95 40.49
N PHE A 489 -28.77 -39.24 41.56
CA PHE A 489 -27.93 -39.56 42.77
C PHE A 489 -26.65 -40.48 42.76
N PHE A 490 -25.70 -40.50 43.74
CA PHE A 490 -25.56 -39.94 45.13
C PHE A 490 -24.07 -39.86 45.63
N THR A 491 -23.74 -38.95 46.59
CA THR A 491 -22.67 -38.98 47.68
C THR A 491 -21.15 -39.12 47.36
N THR A 492 -20.15 -38.79 48.21
CA THR A 492 -20.05 -38.21 49.60
C THR A 492 -18.79 -37.30 49.77
N ASP A 493 -18.97 -36.17 50.48
CA ASP A 493 -18.21 -35.53 51.60
C ASP A 493 -16.66 -35.42 51.69
N GLY A 494 -16.20 -34.24 52.16
CA GLY A 494 -14.83 -33.96 52.66
C GLY A 494 -14.45 -32.47 52.71
N GLU A 495 -14.57 -31.80 53.87
CA GLU A 495 -14.13 -30.41 54.15
C GLU A 495 -12.64 -30.36 54.61
N PRO A 496 -11.91 -29.20 54.64
CA PRO A 496 -12.39 -27.84 54.95
C PRO A 496 -11.84 -26.65 54.11
N ASP A 497 -12.45 -25.46 54.22
CA ASP A 497 -11.86 -24.23 54.83
C ASP A 497 -12.84 -23.02 54.73
N VAL A 498 -12.83 -22.09 55.71
CA VAL A 498 -13.90 -21.07 55.86
C VAL A 498 -13.70 -19.84 54.98
N VAL A 499 -14.03 -19.97 53.70
CA VAL A 499 -14.08 -18.85 52.74
C VAL A 499 -15.35 -18.02 52.94
N ARG A 500 -15.21 -16.71 53.23
CA ARG A 500 -16.35 -15.76 53.27
C ARG A 500 -17.11 -15.78 51.94
N PRO A 501 -18.45 -15.90 51.92
CA PRO A 501 -19.20 -16.13 50.68
C PRO A 501 -19.11 -14.94 49.73
N VAL A 502 -18.48 -15.17 48.58
CA VAL A 502 -18.43 -14.20 47.47
C VAL A 502 -19.77 -14.24 46.75
N VAL A 503 -20.52 -13.13 46.80
CA VAL A 503 -21.85 -13.03 46.22
C VAL A 503 -21.77 -13.13 44.68
N ASN A 504 -22.31 -14.21 44.13
CA ASN A 504 -22.48 -14.41 42.69
C ASN A 504 -23.39 -13.27 42.11
N PRO A 505 -23.00 -12.57 41.04
CA PRO A 505 -23.77 -11.43 40.49
C PRO A 505 -25.13 -11.80 39.88
N PHE A 506 -25.41 -13.09 39.69
CA PHE A 506 -26.68 -13.63 39.20
C PHE A 506 -27.62 -14.10 40.33
N THR A 507 -27.52 -13.49 41.53
CA THR A 507 -28.30 -13.89 42.74
C THR A 507 -29.34 -12.86 43.21
N THR A 508 -29.51 -11.76 42.48
CA THR A 508 -30.65 -10.85 42.73
C THR A 508 -31.94 -11.49 42.25
N ASP A 509 -33.02 -11.32 43.01
CA ASP A 509 -34.20 -12.19 42.90
C ASP A 509 -34.90 -12.11 41.54
N GLY A 510 -35.30 -13.29 41.04
CA GLY A 510 -35.66 -13.56 39.65
C GLY A 510 -34.73 -14.61 39.01
N ASP A 511 -33.40 -14.40 39.09
CA ASP A 511 -32.42 -15.12 38.25
C ASP A 511 -31.67 -16.29 38.92
N ARG A 512 -32.03 -16.69 40.16
CA ARG A 512 -31.18 -17.54 41.04
C ARG A 512 -30.51 -18.73 40.32
N LEU A 513 -29.18 -18.67 40.22
CA LEU A 513 -28.34 -19.80 39.77
C LEU A 513 -27.95 -20.66 41.00
N PRO A 514 -28.25 -21.97 41.04
CA PRO A 514 -27.73 -22.86 42.07
C PRO A 514 -26.21 -22.98 41.92
N MET A 515 -25.50 -23.13 43.03
CA MET A 515 -24.09 -23.54 42.98
C MET A 515 -24.02 -25.03 42.64
N THR A 516 -23.02 -25.40 41.84
CA THR A 516 -22.74 -26.78 41.41
C THR A 516 -21.31 -27.11 41.78
N ASP A 517 -21.08 -28.19 42.52
CA ASP A 517 -19.81 -28.48 43.21
C ASP A 517 -18.63 -28.86 42.30
N ARG A 518 -18.78 -28.78 40.97
CA ARG A 518 -17.73 -29.05 39.98
C ARG A 518 -17.74 -28.03 38.84
N ALA A 519 -16.91 -27.00 38.96
CA ALA A 519 -16.43 -26.26 37.79
C ALA A 519 -15.59 -27.19 36.89
N ARG A 520 -15.67 -27.04 35.56
CA ARG A 520 -14.88 -27.87 34.63
C ARG A 520 -13.39 -27.57 34.65
N TYR A 521 -13.02 -26.35 35.04
CA TYR A 521 -11.65 -25.93 35.27
C TYR A 521 -11.51 -25.54 36.74
N GLY A 522 -10.69 -26.29 37.48
CA GLY A 522 -10.48 -26.06 38.90
C GLY A 522 -9.87 -24.69 39.16
N ARG A 523 -10.37 -24.00 40.20
CA ARG A 523 -9.66 -22.85 40.76
C ARG A 523 -8.38 -23.35 41.44
N PRO A 524 -7.21 -22.70 41.28
CA PRO A 524 -6.03 -23.04 42.06
C PRO A 524 -6.33 -23.02 43.56
N GLN A 525 -5.85 -24.01 44.31
CA GLN A 525 -6.18 -24.19 45.74
C GLN A 525 -5.83 -22.97 46.60
N SER A 526 -4.78 -22.21 46.23
CA SER A 526 -4.39 -20.94 46.87
C SER A 526 -5.43 -19.82 46.72
N GLY A 527 -6.46 -20.00 45.88
CA GLY A 527 -7.41 -18.98 45.49
C GLY A 527 -6.84 -17.87 44.61
N GLN A 528 -5.53 -17.86 44.36
CA GLN A 528 -4.81 -16.90 43.52
C GLN A 528 -4.52 -17.52 42.15
N VAL A 529 -4.95 -16.85 41.08
CA VAL A 529 -4.47 -17.14 39.71
C VAL A 529 -3.24 -16.28 39.46
N ASN A 530 -2.16 -16.87 38.94
CA ASN A 530 -0.88 -16.20 38.72
C ASN A 530 -1.02 -15.02 37.73
N GLY A 531 -0.98 -13.80 38.26
CA GLY A 531 -1.05 -12.55 37.50
C GLY A 531 -2.43 -12.21 36.92
N TYR A 532 -2.94 -13.05 36.01
CA TYR A 532 -3.88 -12.57 34.98
C TYR A 532 -5.37 -12.54 35.33
N VAL A 533 -5.87 -13.46 36.15
CA VAL A 533 -7.32 -13.61 36.36
C VAL A 533 -7.69 -13.65 37.85
N LYS A 534 -7.48 -12.51 38.53
CA LYS A 534 -8.18 -12.26 39.79
C LYS A 534 -9.63 -11.89 39.48
N PHE A 535 -10.58 -12.79 39.78
CA PHE A 535 -12.00 -12.55 39.55
C PHE A 535 -12.55 -11.41 40.42
N HIS A 536 -12.77 -10.25 39.80
CA HIS A 536 -13.32 -9.06 40.44
C HIS A 536 -14.84 -8.99 40.21
N TRP A 537 -15.56 -9.71 41.07
CA TRP A 537 -17.03 -9.66 41.11
C TRP A 537 -17.52 -8.28 41.57
N PRO A 538 -18.60 -7.73 40.97
CA PRO A 538 -19.22 -6.50 41.45
C PRO A 538 -19.71 -6.65 42.91
N LYS A 539 -19.19 -5.82 43.82
CA LYS A 539 -19.74 -5.69 45.18
C LYS A 539 -21.13 -5.04 45.10
N LYS A 540 -22.06 -5.43 45.99
CA LYS A 540 -23.36 -4.75 46.11
C LYS A 540 -23.15 -3.25 46.38
N PRO A 541 -23.87 -2.34 45.70
CA PRO A 541 -24.04 -0.98 46.19
C PRO A 541 -24.64 -1.02 47.60
N GLY A 542 -24.05 -0.30 48.56
CA GLY A 542 -24.57 -0.19 49.94
C GLY A 542 -23.68 -0.72 51.05
N SER A 543 -22.55 -1.40 50.78
CA SER A 543 -21.61 -1.84 51.84
C SER A 543 -20.54 -0.79 52.16
N SER A 544 -20.95 0.42 52.54
CA SER A 544 -20.07 1.38 53.22
C SER A 544 -19.79 0.91 54.65
N GLN A 545 -18.54 0.94 55.10
CA GLN A 545 -18.25 0.78 56.53
C GLN A 545 -18.82 1.97 57.30
N LEU A 546 -19.42 1.69 58.46
CA LEU A 546 -19.87 2.71 59.40
C LEU A 546 -18.66 3.41 60.04
N SER A 547 -18.69 4.74 60.05
CA SER A 547 -17.94 5.58 60.98
C SER A 547 -18.89 6.60 61.57
N ASN A 548 -19.08 6.57 62.90
CA ASN A 548 -20.10 7.32 63.61
C ASN A 548 -19.95 8.85 63.47
N THR A 549 -21.06 9.59 63.39
CA THR A 549 -21.50 10.50 64.48
C THR A 549 -22.92 11.07 64.25
N ASP A 550 -23.52 11.51 65.36
CA ASP A 550 -24.97 11.75 65.57
C ASP A 550 -25.53 13.10 65.05
N PRO A 551 -26.87 13.35 65.12
CA PRO A 551 -27.58 14.28 64.21
C PRO A 551 -28.32 15.47 64.88
N MET A 552 -28.88 16.36 64.05
CA MET A 552 -30.12 17.10 64.33
C MET A 552 -30.96 17.29 63.04
N LEU A 553 -32.26 16.96 63.00
CA LEU A 553 -33.47 17.82 63.22
C LEU A 553 -33.61 18.99 62.20
N LEU A 554 -34.77 19.39 61.64
CA LEU A 554 -36.22 19.01 61.65
C LEU A 554 -36.93 19.84 60.50
N LYS A 555 -38.15 19.62 59.97
CA LYS A 555 -39.22 18.59 60.10
C LYS A 555 -40.22 18.62 58.91
N GLY A 556 -40.33 17.55 58.12
CA GLY A 556 -41.52 17.20 57.31
C GLY A 556 -41.76 17.95 55.98
N GLY A 557 -42.46 17.36 55.00
CA GLY A 557 -42.94 15.96 54.92
C GLY A 557 -43.87 15.67 53.73
N THR A 558 -43.90 14.41 53.28
CA THR A 558 -44.91 13.73 52.41
C THR A 558 -45.19 14.33 51.00
N GLU A 559 -45.25 13.56 49.91
CA GLU A 559 -45.12 12.10 49.74
C GLU A 559 -44.70 11.68 48.31
N ASP A 560 -44.02 10.53 48.24
CA ASP A 560 -43.64 9.68 47.09
C ASP A 560 -42.92 10.22 45.83
N GLN A 561 -42.19 9.32 45.12
CA GLN A 561 -41.12 9.70 44.17
C GLN A 561 -41.05 8.86 42.88
N THR A 562 -40.69 9.49 41.75
CA THR A 562 -39.47 9.14 40.96
C THR A 562 -39.19 10.16 39.83
N PRO A 563 -37.92 10.35 39.38
CA PRO A 563 -37.50 11.57 38.67
C PRO A 563 -37.47 11.47 37.13
N LYS A 564 -37.43 12.64 36.46
CA LYS A 564 -37.23 12.78 35.01
C LYS A 564 -36.22 13.89 34.65
N MET A 565 -35.73 13.80 33.41
CA MET A 565 -34.91 14.76 32.64
C MET A 565 -35.42 16.24 32.75
N MET A 566 -34.65 17.29 32.47
CA MET A 566 -33.95 17.55 31.20
C MET A 566 -32.99 18.78 31.21
N ARG A 567 -32.34 19.07 30.08
CA ARG A 567 -31.53 20.28 29.74
C ARG A 567 -32.39 21.56 29.61
N PRO A 568 -31.77 22.77 29.65
CA PRO A 568 -31.49 23.59 28.43
C PRO A 568 -29.97 23.63 28.07
N GLN A 569 -29.44 23.93 26.86
CA GLN A 569 -29.58 25.11 25.96
C GLN A 569 -29.01 26.42 26.58
N THR A 570 -28.28 27.32 25.88
CA THR A 570 -28.14 27.58 24.42
C THR A 570 -26.85 28.36 24.03
N THR A 571 -26.35 28.15 22.79
CA THR A 571 -25.63 29.06 21.82
C THR A 571 -24.94 30.39 22.21
N GLY A 572 -23.84 30.76 21.52
CA GLY A 572 -23.46 32.19 21.32
C GLY A 572 -22.05 32.53 20.75
N HIS A 573 -21.95 32.85 19.46
CA HIS A 573 -20.79 33.20 18.60
C HIS A 573 -19.74 34.29 19.00
N ASN A 574 -18.51 34.11 18.45
CA ASN A 574 -17.63 35.07 17.70
C ASN A 574 -16.45 35.91 18.30
N LEU A 575 -15.29 35.77 17.61
CA LEU A 575 -14.21 36.74 17.23
C LEU A 575 -13.29 37.42 18.29
N GLY A 576 -11.96 37.46 18.04
CA GLY A 576 -10.99 38.25 18.84
C GLY A 576 -9.47 37.96 18.68
N VAL A 577 -8.89 38.33 17.53
CA VAL A 577 -7.48 38.24 17.02
C VAL A 577 -6.31 38.73 17.94
N ILE A 578 -5.05 38.33 17.62
CA ILE A 578 -3.70 38.99 17.80
C ILE A 578 -2.64 38.28 18.71
N ASP A 579 -1.51 37.91 18.07
CA ASP A 579 -0.05 37.85 18.43
C ASP A 579 0.51 37.42 19.82
N ALA A 580 1.78 37.01 19.99
CA ALA A 580 2.84 36.34 19.16
C ALA A 580 4.13 36.12 20.04
N VAL A 581 5.30 35.88 19.39
CA VAL A 581 6.69 36.12 19.87
C VAL A 581 7.44 35.00 20.66
N GLN A 582 8.40 34.35 19.97
CA GLN A 582 9.83 34.03 20.32
C GLN A 582 10.17 33.33 21.69
N ALA A 583 11.29 32.62 21.89
CA ALA A 583 12.62 32.68 21.26
C ALA A 583 13.40 31.33 21.32
N ALA A 584 14.67 31.34 20.89
CA ALA A 584 15.59 30.19 20.88
C ALA A 584 16.83 30.38 21.82
N PRO A 585 18.05 29.85 21.54
CA PRO A 585 18.73 28.83 22.36
C PRO A 585 19.87 29.39 23.25
N PRO A 586 20.70 28.54 23.91
CA PRO A 586 22.02 28.25 23.31
C PRO A 586 22.61 26.84 23.59
N MET A 587 23.81 26.59 23.04
CA MET A 587 24.65 25.38 23.17
C MET A 587 25.39 25.30 24.52
N PHE A 588 25.88 24.10 24.94
CA PHE A 588 27.32 23.72 24.85
C PHE A 588 27.61 22.25 25.28
N LEU A 589 28.89 21.87 25.23
CA LEU A 589 29.47 20.50 25.25
C LEU A 589 29.87 19.97 26.64
N ALA A 590 30.13 18.64 26.67
CA ALA A 590 31.26 17.94 27.34
C ALA A 590 31.06 17.14 28.66
N THR A 591 31.27 15.82 28.53
CA THR A 591 32.10 14.90 29.37
C THR A 591 31.80 14.58 30.85
N ASN A 592 31.67 13.26 31.12
CA ASN A 592 32.27 12.44 32.19
C ASN A 592 32.16 12.83 33.70
N GLY A 593 31.79 11.85 34.56
CA GLY A 593 32.47 11.71 35.87
C GLY A 593 31.67 11.23 37.11
N ILE A 594 31.60 9.90 37.33
CA ILE A 594 31.83 9.18 38.61
C ILE A 594 31.26 9.73 39.95
N ALA A 595 30.18 9.08 40.42
CA ALA A 595 29.95 8.49 41.76
C ALA A 595 30.06 9.26 43.13
N SER A 596 28.92 9.27 43.84
CA SER A 596 28.70 8.71 45.22
C SER A 596 28.56 9.59 46.50
N HIS A 597 27.67 9.10 47.39
CA HIS A 597 27.48 9.27 48.86
C HIS A 597 27.23 10.63 49.57
N MET A 598 26.01 10.76 50.13
CA MET A 598 25.65 11.03 51.56
C MET A 598 26.43 12.12 52.36
N SER A 599 25.82 13.08 53.10
CA SER A 599 24.59 13.00 53.91
C SER A 599 24.11 14.34 54.54
N ASN A 600 22.83 14.38 54.92
CA ASN A 600 22.10 15.20 55.91
C ASN A 600 22.79 16.34 56.72
N ASN A 601 22.19 17.54 56.73
CA ASN A 601 21.28 17.98 57.83
C ASN A 601 20.87 19.48 57.81
N ARG A 602 19.56 19.78 57.67
CA ARG A 602 18.69 20.42 58.69
C ARG A 602 17.28 20.70 58.15
N VAL A 603 16.31 20.80 59.06
CA VAL A 603 14.86 20.89 58.77
C VAL A 603 14.24 22.05 59.54
N LEU A 604 13.22 22.69 58.95
CA LEU A 604 12.11 23.53 59.49
C LEU A 604 11.75 24.56 58.38
N ARG A 605 10.48 24.84 57.99
CA ARG A 605 9.17 24.38 58.52
C ARG A 605 8.06 24.52 57.45
N ARG A 606 7.24 23.47 57.29
CA ARG A 606 5.85 23.43 56.74
C ARG A 606 5.45 24.35 55.56
N ALA A 607 5.19 23.71 54.42
CA ALA A 607 3.92 23.83 53.69
C ALA A 607 3.43 22.40 53.34
N SER A 608 2.11 22.17 53.28
CA SER A 608 1.56 20.84 52.94
C SER A 608 1.33 20.74 51.42
N PRO A 609 1.74 19.64 50.76
CA PRO A 609 1.53 19.48 49.31
C PRO A 609 0.10 19.01 48.99
N GLU A 610 -0.49 19.61 47.96
CA GLU A 610 -1.64 19.00 47.28
C GLU A 610 -1.15 17.86 46.37
N LEU A 611 -1.95 16.79 46.28
CA LEU A 611 -1.62 15.60 45.49
C LEU A 611 -2.00 15.78 44.02
N PRO A 612 -1.07 15.64 43.06
CA PRO A 612 -1.41 15.49 41.65
C PRO A 612 -2.30 14.26 41.40
N LEU A 613 -3.06 14.26 40.31
CA LEU A 613 -3.96 13.17 39.96
C LEU A 613 -3.22 11.84 39.79
N GLN A 614 -3.92 10.74 40.07
CA GLN A 614 -3.38 9.38 40.22
C GLN A 614 -2.48 8.94 39.05
N ALA A 615 -1.18 8.80 39.33
CA ALA A 615 -0.28 8.00 38.51
C ALA A 615 -0.67 6.50 38.62
N THR A 616 -0.74 5.80 37.49
CA THR A 616 -0.98 4.35 37.47
C THR A 616 0.26 3.59 37.96
N ILE A 617 0.08 2.70 38.93
CA ILE A 617 1.11 1.79 39.42
C ILE A 617 1.63 0.92 38.25
N PRO A 618 2.96 0.79 38.04
CA PRO A 618 3.53 -0.10 37.04
C PRO A 618 3.03 -1.54 37.21
N GLY A 619 2.81 -2.25 36.09
CA GLY A 619 2.46 -3.67 36.09
C GLY A 619 0.99 -4.04 36.30
N ASN A 620 0.06 -3.09 36.46
CA ASN A 620 -1.37 -3.39 36.33
C ASN A 620 -1.82 -3.34 34.86
N PRO A 621 -2.63 -4.30 34.36
CA PRO A 621 -3.17 -4.24 33.00
C PRO A 621 -4.08 -3.02 32.84
N LYS A 622 -3.91 -2.26 31.74
CA LYS A 622 -4.72 -1.06 31.49
C LYS A 622 -6.20 -1.43 31.34
N MET A 623 -6.99 -1.05 32.34
CA MET A 623 -8.43 -1.31 32.39
C MET A 623 -9.16 -0.48 31.32
N VAL A 624 -10.20 -1.08 30.75
CA VAL A 624 -11.09 -0.43 29.77
C VAL A 624 -11.88 0.69 30.48
N PRO A 625 -12.12 1.88 29.86
CA PRO A 625 -12.81 2.99 30.51
C PRO A 625 -14.17 2.59 31.12
N PRO A 626 -14.57 3.14 32.29
CA PRO A 626 -15.78 2.69 33.01
C PRO A 626 -17.08 2.74 32.20
N GLN A 627 -17.20 3.70 31.27
CA GLN A 627 -18.34 3.87 30.37
C GLN A 627 -18.24 3.07 29.05
N PHE A 628 -17.25 2.20 28.87
CA PHE A 628 -17.09 1.42 27.64
C PHE A 628 -18.28 0.47 27.42
N GLY A 629 -18.81 0.46 26.19
CA GLY A 629 -20.00 -0.34 25.84
C GLY A 629 -21.32 0.12 26.48
N SER A 630 -21.32 1.23 27.24
CA SER A 630 -22.55 1.81 27.84
C SER A 630 -23.65 2.06 26.80
N GLN A 631 -23.26 2.54 25.61
CA GLN A 631 -24.12 2.85 24.46
C GLN A 631 -24.87 1.63 23.88
N ALA A 632 -24.37 0.40 24.07
CA ALA A 632 -25.02 -0.79 23.53
C ALA A 632 -26.27 -1.16 24.35
N LYS A 633 -27.38 -1.43 23.64
CA LYS A 633 -28.67 -1.81 24.24
C LYS A 633 -28.63 -3.27 24.69
N MET A 634 -28.40 -3.49 25.98
CA MET A 634 -28.34 -4.83 26.58
C MET A 634 -29.46 -5.00 27.61
N ASP A 635 -30.03 -6.20 27.67
CA ASP A 635 -30.82 -6.63 28.84
C ASP A 635 -29.91 -6.83 30.07
N SER A 636 -30.55 -7.00 31.25
CA SER A 636 -29.86 -7.12 32.53
C SER A 636 -28.85 -8.28 32.56
N PHE A 637 -29.16 -9.43 31.93
CA PHE A 637 -28.21 -10.55 31.84
C PHE A 637 -27.06 -10.20 30.91
N GLY A 638 -27.35 -9.74 29.69
CA GLY A 638 -26.36 -9.34 28.69
C GLY A 638 -25.37 -8.28 29.21
N ARG A 639 -25.84 -7.29 29.97
CA ARG A 639 -24.99 -6.29 30.64
C ARG A 639 -24.10 -6.95 31.70
N ARG A 640 -24.65 -7.75 32.61
CA ARG A 640 -23.87 -8.46 33.66
C ARG A 640 -22.79 -9.37 33.05
N SER A 641 -23.11 -10.08 31.95
CA SER A 641 -22.16 -10.93 31.24
C SER A 641 -21.05 -10.15 30.53
N PHE A 642 -21.40 -9.05 29.87
CA PHE A 642 -20.43 -8.16 29.22
C PHE A 642 -19.50 -7.48 30.23
N ASP A 643 -20.06 -6.98 31.33
CA ASP A 643 -19.31 -6.43 32.47
C ASP A 643 -18.30 -7.45 33.03
N PHE A 644 -18.72 -8.70 33.22
CA PHE A 644 -17.82 -9.77 33.68
C PHE A 644 -16.69 -10.01 32.67
N TYR A 645 -17.01 -10.14 31.38
CA TYR A 645 -16.04 -10.38 30.31
C TYR A 645 -14.99 -9.26 30.22
N ILE A 646 -15.42 -7.98 30.26
CA ILE A 646 -14.50 -6.85 30.28
C ILE A 646 -13.62 -6.82 31.53
N LYS A 647 -14.20 -7.05 32.72
CA LYS A 647 -13.47 -6.91 33.99
C LYS A 647 -12.51 -8.07 34.30
N ASN A 648 -12.73 -9.25 33.70
CA ASN A 648 -12.01 -10.48 34.05
C ASN A 648 -11.29 -11.16 32.88
N TRP A 649 -11.60 -10.82 31.62
CA TRP A 649 -11.02 -11.51 30.46
C TRP A 649 -10.38 -10.57 29.42
N CYS A 650 -10.88 -9.34 29.26
CA CYS A 650 -10.32 -8.35 28.34
C CYS A 650 -9.23 -7.39 28.86
N PRO A 651 -8.88 -7.28 30.17
CA PRO A 651 -7.88 -6.30 30.59
C PRO A 651 -6.46 -6.83 30.27
N GLY A 652 -5.68 -6.07 29.51
CA GLY A 652 -4.27 -6.42 29.23
C GLY A 652 -4.05 -7.68 28.39
N ARG A 653 -4.90 -7.97 27.40
CA ARG A 653 -4.61 -9.02 26.38
C ARG A 653 -3.54 -8.63 25.36
N SER A 654 -2.90 -7.48 25.55
CA SER A 654 -1.67 -7.08 24.90
C SER A 654 -0.77 -6.36 25.90
N VAL A 655 0.54 -6.46 25.70
CA VAL A 655 1.54 -5.56 26.30
C VAL A 655 1.49 -4.16 25.67
N LEU A 656 0.97 -4.02 24.44
CA LEU A 656 0.78 -2.71 23.81
C LEU A 656 -0.41 -2.00 24.43
N SER A 657 -0.18 -0.81 24.98
CA SER A 657 -1.19 -0.11 25.77
C SER A 657 -2.40 0.41 24.99
N ASN A 658 -2.30 0.48 23.66
CA ASN A 658 -3.37 0.98 22.80
C ASN A 658 -4.20 -0.11 22.11
N ALA A 659 -3.70 -1.34 21.93
CA ALA A 659 -4.40 -2.40 21.20
C ALA A 659 -5.40 -3.19 22.07
N ASN A 660 -6.56 -3.59 21.54
CA ASN A 660 -7.39 -4.61 22.19
C ASN A 660 -8.27 -5.38 21.18
N LEU A 661 -7.71 -6.49 20.67
CA LEU A 661 -8.30 -7.45 19.73
C LEU A 661 -9.80 -7.72 19.88
N TRP A 662 -10.29 -7.70 21.12
CA TRP A 662 -11.62 -8.20 21.48
C TRP A 662 -12.60 -7.09 21.87
N LEU A 663 -12.18 -5.81 21.79
CA LEU A 663 -13.00 -4.65 22.18
C LEU A 663 -12.80 -3.40 21.30
N LYS A 664 -11.55 -3.03 20.98
CA LYS A 664 -11.24 -1.86 20.12
C LYS A 664 -11.17 -2.26 18.65
N ASP A 665 -10.55 -3.40 18.39
CA ASP A 665 -10.15 -3.89 17.08
C ASP A 665 -11.32 -4.56 16.31
N LEU A 666 -12.58 -4.22 16.65
CA LEU A 666 -13.82 -4.81 16.13
C LEU A 666 -14.85 -3.74 15.78
N ALA A 667 -15.70 -3.99 14.77
CA ALA A 667 -16.74 -3.05 14.36
C ALA A 667 -17.76 -2.77 15.51
N PRO A 668 -18.31 -1.54 15.65
CA PRO A 668 -18.92 -1.12 16.90
C PRO A 668 -20.25 -1.84 17.22
N MET A 669 -20.25 -2.68 18.27
CA MET A 669 -21.43 -3.46 18.70
C MET A 669 -22.69 -2.66 19.04
N HIS A 670 -22.61 -1.33 19.22
CA HIS A 670 -23.79 -0.48 19.43
C HIS A 670 -24.48 -0.07 18.11
N LYS A 671 -23.86 -0.34 16.95
CA LYS A 671 -24.40 -0.11 15.60
C LYS A 671 -24.94 -1.38 14.94
N ASN A 672 -24.60 -2.57 15.46
CA ASN A 672 -24.95 -3.85 14.84
C ASN A 672 -25.28 -4.90 15.92
N ASP A 673 -26.56 -5.30 15.99
CA ASP A 673 -27.06 -6.27 16.97
C ASP A 673 -26.44 -7.67 16.78
N GLY A 674 -26.08 -8.06 15.55
CA GLY A 674 -25.38 -9.32 15.29
C GLY A 674 -24.02 -9.39 16.00
N ILE A 675 -23.24 -8.30 15.95
CA ILE A 675 -21.95 -8.19 16.64
C ILE A 675 -22.16 -8.22 18.16
N LEU A 676 -23.19 -7.50 18.66
CA LEU A 676 -23.56 -7.53 20.06
C LEU A 676 -23.87 -8.96 20.54
N TYR A 677 -24.64 -9.73 19.79
CA TYR A 677 -24.94 -11.13 20.13
C TYR A 677 -23.71 -12.03 20.01
N ALA A 678 -22.83 -11.81 19.03
CA ALA A 678 -21.58 -12.56 18.90
C ALA A 678 -20.66 -12.34 20.12
N ILE A 679 -20.52 -11.10 20.58
CA ILE A 679 -19.77 -10.75 21.80
C ILE A 679 -20.46 -11.31 23.05
N GLN A 680 -21.78 -11.23 23.17
CA GLN A 680 -22.52 -11.79 24.32
C GLN A 680 -22.40 -13.33 24.40
N SER A 681 -22.40 -14.02 23.25
CA SER A 681 -22.14 -15.46 23.18
C SER A 681 -20.73 -15.80 23.65
N LEU A 682 -19.72 -15.10 23.12
CA LEU A 682 -18.31 -15.25 23.49
C LEU A 682 -18.08 -14.97 24.99
N ALA A 683 -18.66 -13.90 25.52
CA ALA A 683 -18.63 -13.56 26.95
C ALA A 683 -19.27 -14.66 27.82
N GLY A 684 -20.42 -15.19 27.39
CA GLY A 684 -21.13 -16.25 28.09
C GLY A 684 -20.40 -17.60 28.09
N VAL A 685 -19.60 -17.92 27.06
CA VAL A 685 -18.74 -19.12 27.06
C VAL A 685 -17.79 -19.10 28.26
N TYR A 686 -17.07 -17.99 28.47
CA TYR A 686 -16.15 -17.87 29.59
C TYR A 686 -16.86 -17.90 30.95
N ILE A 687 -18.06 -17.33 31.05
CA ILE A 687 -18.86 -17.43 32.29
C ILE A 687 -19.28 -18.89 32.54
N TYR A 688 -19.67 -19.63 31.50
CA TYR A 688 -20.08 -21.03 31.61
C TYR A 688 -18.95 -21.97 32.05
N ASP A 689 -17.70 -21.70 31.67
CA ASP A 689 -16.54 -22.49 32.14
C ASP A 689 -16.28 -22.32 33.66
N TYR A 690 -16.62 -21.15 34.24
CA TYR A 690 -16.51 -20.89 35.68
C TYR A 690 -17.77 -21.23 36.47
N LEU A 691 -18.96 -21.10 35.86
CA LEU A 691 -20.26 -21.41 36.44
C LEU A 691 -21.12 -22.15 35.41
N PRO A 692 -21.06 -23.49 35.37
CA PRO A 692 -21.69 -24.31 34.33
C PRO A 692 -23.21 -24.49 34.53
N ASP A 693 -23.96 -23.38 34.60
CA ASP A 693 -25.43 -23.39 34.66
C ASP A 693 -26.05 -23.54 33.26
N GLU A 694 -27.08 -24.40 33.18
CA GLU A 694 -27.79 -24.74 31.95
C GLU A 694 -28.46 -23.54 31.26
N ARG A 695 -28.93 -22.52 32.00
CA ARG A 695 -29.48 -21.28 31.42
C ARG A 695 -28.39 -20.45 30.76
N ILE A 696 -27.19 -20.39 31.35
CA ILE A 696 -26.05 -19.71 30.71
C ILE A 696 -25.71 -20.43 29.41
N ARG A 697 -25.69 -21.77 29.41
CA ARG A 697 -25.52 -22.58 28.20
C ARG A 697 -26.59 -22.29 27.14
N GLN A 698 -27.86 -22.21 27.54
CA GLN A 698 -28.97 -21.91 26.64
C GLN A 698 -28.87 -20.50 26.05
N LEU A 699 -28.60 -19.48 26.88
CA LEU A 699 -28.43 -18.09 26.47
C LEU A 699 -27.22 -17.91 25.54
N VAL A 700 -26.08 -18.55 25.81
CA VAL A 700 -24.92 -18.59 24.90
C VAL A 700 -25.32 -19.13 23.53
N ASN A 701 -25.96 -20.29 23.47
CA ASN A 701 -26.38 -20.88 22.19
C ASN A 701 -27.44 -20.01 21.49
N GLN A 702 -28.37 -19.40 22.22
CA GLN A 702 -29.37 -18.48 21.66
C GLN A 702 -28.70 -17.27 21.00
N ARG A 703 -27.75 -16.61 21.68
CA ARG A 703 -27.00 -15.48 21.11
C ARG A 703 -26.14 -15.92 19.93
N TYR A 704 -25.54 -17.11 19.97
CA TYR A 704 -24.83 -17.68 18.82
C TYR A 704 -25.75 -17.85 17.60
N TYR A 705 -26.96 -18.40 17.77
CA TYR A 705 -27.90 -18.56 16.65
C TYR A 705 -28.37 -17.22 16.10
N MET A 706 -28.69 -16.24 16.96
CA MET A 706 -29.05 -14.88 16.51
C MET A 706 -27.89 -14.22 15.75
N ALA A 707 -26.66 -14.34 16.24
CA ALA A 707 -25.47 -13.85 15.57
C ALA A 707 -25.24 -14.53 14.20
N ALA A 708 -25.42 -15.85 14.12
CA ALA A 708 -25.29 -16.60 12.87
C ALA A 708 -26.35 -16.23 11.83
N GLU A 709 -27.59 -15.95 12.26
CA GLU A 709 -28.67 -15.46 11.38
C GLU A 709 -28.34 -14.06 10.82
N TYR A 710 -27.84 -13.15 11.68
CA TYR A 710 -27.36 -11.83 11.25
C TYR A 710 -26.15 -11.92 10.30
N PHE A 711 -25.21 -12.83 10.56
CA PHE A 711 -24.08 -13.07 9.64
C PHE A 711 -24.58 -13.58 8.28
N GLY A 712 -25.52 -14.52 8.26
CA GLY A 712 -26.17 -14.99 7.02
C GLY A 712 -26.88 -13.88 6.24
N LYS A 713 -27.50 -12.91 6.91
CA LYS A 713 -28.08 -11.71 6.28
C LYS A 713 -26.98 -10.83 5.66
N LEU A 714 -25.93 -10.51 6.40
CA LEU A 714 -24.84 -9.65 5.94
C LEU A 714 -24.07 -10.25 4.74
N LEU A 715 -23.82 -11.56 4.72
CA LEU A 715 -23.16 -12.27 3.60
C LEU A 715 -23.91 -12.13 2.26
N ASN A 716 -25.22 -11.90 2.31
CA ASN A 716 -26.10 -11.73 1.15
C ASN A 716 -26.37 -10.26 0.79
N ALA A 717 -25.98 -9.29 1.62
CA ALA A 717 -26.14 -7.87 1.32
C ALA A 717 -25.15 -7.43 0.23
N PRO A 718 -25.58 -6.77 -0.87
CA PRO A 718 -24.67 -6.29 -1.91
C PRO A 718 -23.58 -5.36 -1.37
N ASP A 719 -23.97 -4.44 -0.50
CA ASP A 719 -23.13 -3.38 0.09
C ASP A 719 -21.91 -3.93 0.84
N SER A 720 -22.01 -5.16 1.38
CA SER A 720 -20.90 -5.86 2.04
C SER A 720 -19.71 -6.18 1.13
N ARG A 721 -19.84 -5.95 -0.18
CA ARG A 721 -18.86 -6.25 -1.23
C ARG A 721 -18.32 -5.00 -1.93
N ILE A 722 -18.68 -3.80 -1.44
CA ILE A 722 -18.15 -2.51 -1.91
C ILE A 722 -16.73 -2.32 -1.37
N THR A 723 -15.84 -1.71 -2.16
CA THR A 723 -14.47 -1.37 -1.76
C THR A 723 -14.45 -0.52 -0.49
N GLY A 724 -13.56 -0.86 0.45
CA GLY A 724 -13.44 -0.17 1.74
C GLY A 724 -14.46 -0.60 2.81
N GLU A 725 -15.55 -1.28 2.42
CA GLU A 725 -16.65 -1.69 3.30
C GLU A 725 -16.53 -3.16 3.79
N GLY A 726 -17.60 -3.69 4.37
CA GLY A 726 -17.70 -5.08 4.83
C GLY A 726 -17.15 -5.33 6.25
N LYS A 727 -16.86 -4.26 7.01
CA LYS A 727 -16.21 -4.33 8.33
C LYS A 727 -17.02 -5.16 9.34
N GLU A 728 -18.34 -5.08 9.28
CA GLU A 728 -19.27 -5.89 10.08
C GLU A 728 -19.20 -7.38 9.70
N VAL A 729 -19.11 -7.72 8.40
CA VAL A 729 -18.96 -9.11 7.94
C VAL A 729 -17.65 -9.69 8.45
N VAL A 730 -16.54 -8.95 8.34
CA VAL A 730 -15.23 -9.42 8.82
C VAL A 730 -15.23 -9.59 10.34
N THR A 731 -15.75 -8.63 11.12
CA THR A 731 -15.89 -8.79 12.58
C THR A 731 -16.78 -9.97 12.97
N MET A 732 -17.88 -10.23 12.26
CA MET A 732 -18.74 -11.38 12.52
C MET A 732 -18.04 -12.71 12.19
N ALA A 733 -17.33 -12.78 11.06
CA ALA A 733 -16.51 -13.94 10.69
C ALA A 733 -15.44 -14.23 11.76
N VAL A 734 -14.73 -13.20 12.23
CA VAL A 734 -13.73 -13.29 13.31
C VAL A 734 -14.35 -13.83 14.61
N LEU A 735 -15.42 -13.20 15.11
CA LEU A 735 -16.02 -13.52 16.41
C LEU A 735 -16.68 -14.91 16.45
N LEU A 736 -17.32 -15.34 15.35
CA LEU A 736 -17.94 -16.66 15.26
C LEU A 736 -16.89 -17.76 15.06
N SER A 737 -15.81 -17.49 14.33
CA SER A 737 -14.69 -18.43 14.15
C SER A 737 -13.89 -18.61 15.44
N MET A 738 -13.65 -17.54 16.20
CA MET A 738 -12.93 -17.63 17.48
C MET A 738 -13.68 -18.50 18.52
N GLN A 739 -15.01 -18.56 18.46
CA GLN A 739 -15.79 -19.46 19.32
C GLN A 739 -15.49 -20.95 19.03
N ASP A 740 -15.22 -21.34 17.78
CA ASP A 740 -14.79 -22.70 17.41
C ASP A 740 -13.30 -22.95 17.75
N ILE A 741 -12.47 -21.89 17.85
CA ILE A 741 -11.10 -22.00 18.38
C ILE A 741 -11.11 -22.32 19.89
N ILE A 742 -11.91 -21.62 20.70
CA ILE A 742 -11.90 -21.79 22.17
C ILE A 742 -12.73 -22.97 22.66
N LEU A 743 -13.83 -23.30 21.98
CA LEU A 743 -14.65 -24.48 22.25
C LEU A 743 -14.05 -25.68 21.49
N THR A 744 -12.88 -26.12 21.93
CA THR A 744 -12.15 -27.26 21.36
C THR A 744 -12.99 -28.53 21.32
N GLU A 745 -13.95 -28.70 22.23
CA GLU A 745 -14.92 -29.82 22.24
C GLU A 745 -16.02 -29.72 21.15
N ARG A 746 -16.12 -28.59 20.42
CA ARG A 746 -17.06 -28.38 19.31
C ARG A 746 -16.41 -28.42 17.93
N ARG A 747 -15.08 -28.43 17.86
CA ARG A 747 -14.33 -28.48 16.60
C ARG A 747 -14.72 -29.72 15.80
N ARG A 748 -14.70 -29.58 14.48
CA ARG A 748 -14.95 -30.71 13.58
C ARG A 748 -13.68 -31.52 13.39
N LYS A 749 -13.83 -32.83 13.55
CA LYS A 749 -12.84 -33.85 13.19
C LYS A 749 -13.01 -34.27 11.73
N LYS A 750 -11.97 -34.92 11.19
CA LYS A 750 -11.98 -35.51 9.85
C LYS A 750 -13.23 -36.37 9.58
N PRO A 751 -13.73 -36.43 8.33
CA PRO A 751 -13.16 -35.84 7.12
C PRO A 751 -13.46 -34.34 6.92
N TYR A 752 -14.21 -33.70 7.83
CA TYR A 752 -14.65 -32.31 7.68
C TYR A 752 -13.53 -31.29 8.00
N GLN A 753 -13.55 -30.12 7.35
CA GLN A 753 -12.72 -28.98 7.76
C GLN A 753 -13.30 -28.31 9.02
N PRO A 754 -12.44 -27.77 9.92
CA PRO A 754 -12.89 -27.10 11.13
C PRO A 754 -13.56 -25.76 10.80
N ARG A 755 -14.57 -25.36 11.58
CA ARG A 755 -15.42 -24.21 11.26
C ARG A 755 -14.66 -22.90 11.43
N TRP A 756 -13.70 -22.82 12.35
CA TRP A 756 -12.84 -21.64 12.46
C TRP A 756 -12.14 -21.34 11.13
N LEU A 757 -11.53 -22.35 10.50
CA LEU A 757 -10.81 -22.16 9.24
C LEU A 757 -11.76 -21.83 8.08
N GLU A 758 -12.94 -22.44 8.02
CA GLU A 758 -13.97 -22.08 7.04
C GLU A 758 -14.45 -20.63 7.19
N GLY A 759 -14.69 -20.18 8.43
CA GLY A 759 -15.13 -18.81 8.72
C GLY A 759 -14.05 -17.76 8.49
N PHE A 760 -12.80 -18.03 8.88
CA PHE A 760 -11.68 -17.13 8.55
C PHE A 760 -11.37 -17.09 7.05
N LYS A 761 -11.59 -18.17 6.29
CA LYS A 761 -11.57 -18.14 4.81
C LYS A 761 -12.69 -17.27 4.21
N GLN A 762 -13.84 -17.12 4.86
CA GLN A 762 -14.83 -16.11 4.44
C GLN A 762 -14.28 -14.70 4.70
N GLY A 763 -13.67 -14.45 5.86
CA GLY A 763 -12.98 -13.18 6.13
C GLY A 763 -11.92 -12.85 5.07
N GLU A 764 -11.08 -13.82 4.70
CA GLU A 764 -10.08 -13.73 3.63
C GLU A 764 -10.74 -13.39 2.29
N TYR A 765 -11.82 -14.07 1.92
CA TYR A 765 -12.56 -13.79 0.68
C TYR A 765 -13.11 -12.37 0.63
N PHE A 766 -13.71 -11.89 1.73
CA PHE A 766 -14.24 -10.52 1.80
C PHE A 766 -13.13 -9.46 1.74
N LEU A 767 -11.99 -9.67 2.40
CA LEU A 767 -10.82 -8.80 2.25
C LEU A 767 -10.31 -8.84 0.80
N GLN A 768 -10.14 -10.00 0.19
CA GLN A 768 -9.72 -10.14 -1.22
C GLN A 768 -10.75 -9.61 -2.25
N LYS A 769 -11.92 -9.12 -1.81
CA LYS A 769 -12.95 -8.48 -2.67
C LYS A 769 -13.22 -7.02 -2.37
N THR A 770 -13.11 -6.59 -1.11
CA THR A 770 -13.34 -5.19 -0.69
C THR A 770 -12.05 -4.42 -0.43
N ASP A 771 -10.90 -5.08 -0.53
CA ASP A 771 -9.57 -4.49 -0.39
C ASP A 771 -8.80 -4.68 -1.71
N PRO A 772 -8.45 -3.61 -2.44
CA PRO A 772 -7.72 -3.73 -3.70
C PRO A 772 -6.25 -4.11 -3.51
N GLY A 773 -5.78 -4.32 -2.27
CA GLY A 773 -4.40 -4.68 -1.98
C GLY A 773 -3.43 -3.56 -2.36
N GLY A 774 -3.82 -2.31 -2.10
CA GLY A 774 -3.02 -1.13 -2.38
C GLY A 774 -1.68 -1.21 -1.66
N ARG A 775 -0.62 -1.44 -2.42
CA ARG A 775 0.77 -1.47 -1.92
C ARG A 775 1.10 -0.10 -1.33
N TYR A 776 1.91 -0.04 -0.28
CA TYR A 776 2.27 1.18 0.47
C TYR A 776 2.84 2.36 -0.34
N TRP A 777 3.18 2.15 -1.62
CA TRP A 777 3.61 3.18 -2.57
C TRP A 777 2.49 3.65 -3.54
N LYS A 778 1.31 3.04 -3.50
CA LYS A 778 0.10 3.54 -4.17
C LYS A 778 -0.60 4.54 -3.27
N ASN A 779 -1.00 5.64 -3.88
CA ASN A 779 -1.01 6.92 -3.17
C ASN A 779 -2.44 7.40 -2.82
N ASP A 780 -3.46 6.64 -3.23
CA ASP A 780 -4.83 6.65 -2.70
C ASP A 780 -5.15 5.25 -2.16
N ASN A 781 -4.25 4.74 -1.33
CA ASN A 781 -4.61 3.66 -0.43
C ASN A 781 -5.85 4.13 0.37
N VAL A 782 -6.90 3.31 0.41
CA VAL A 782 -8.22 3.63 0.99
C VAL A 782 -8.06 4.32 2.36
N GLN A 783 -8.97 5.25 2.70
CA GLN A 783 -8.85 6.10 3.90
C GLN A 783 -8.43 5.32 5.16
N TYR A 784 -7.34 5.78 5.77
CA TYR A 784 -6.70 5.15 6.93
C TYR A 784 -7.71 4.72 7.99
N ASP A 785 -7.73 3.42 8.29
CA ASP A 785 -8.66 2.82 9.24
C ASP A 785 -7.94 1.77 10.10
N GLU A 786 -7.72 2.11 11.38
CA GLU A 786 -7.13 1.22 12.38
C GLU A 786 -7.93 -0.09 12.55
N LEU A 787 -9.25 -0.05 12.33
CA LEU A 787 -10.09 -1.25 12.37
C LEU A 787 -9.80 -2.16 11.18
N ARG A 788 -9.65 -1.62 9.96
CA ARG A 788 -9.30 -2.40 8.76
C ARG A 788 -7.93 -3.07 8.89
N ILE A 789 -6.94 -2.34 9.42
CA ILE A 789 -5.60 -2.88 9.71
C ILE A 789 -5.67 -4.02 10.73
N SER A 790 -6.42 -3.84 11.82
CA SER A 790 -6.52 -4.88 12.86
C SER A 790 -7.30 -6.11 12.37
N GLN A 791 -8.41 -5.91 11.64
CA GLN A 791 -9.19 -6.97 11.02
C GLN A 791 -8.36 -7.81 10.03
N SER A 792 -7.58 -7.15 9.17
CA SER A 792 -6.73 -7.86 8.20
C SER A 792 -5.65 -8.69 8.89
N ILE A 793 -5.03 -8.16 9.95
CA ILE A 793 -4.05 -8.89 10.75
C ILE A 793 -4.67 -10.11 11.45
N ILE A 794 -5.89 -9.98 12.00
CA ILE A 794 -6.58 -11.11 12.66
C ILE A 794 -6.92 -12.23 11.66
N VAL A 795 -7.52 -11.88 10.52
CA VAL A 795 -7.87 -12.83 9.46
C VAL A 795 -6.63 -13.48 8.85
N GLY A 796 -5.61 -12.67 8.55
CA GLY A 796 -4.33 -13.14 8.02
C GLY A 796 -3.63 -14.07 8.99
N ARG A 797 -3.58 -13.75 10.30
CA ARG A 797 -3.05 -14.64 11.34
C ARG A 797 -3.79 -15.97 11.33
N ALA A 798 -5.12 -15.97 11.25
CA ALA A 798 -5.91 -17.19 11.23
C ALA A 798 -5.65 -18.08 10.00
N VAL A 799 -5.60 -17.51 8.79
CA VAL A 799 -5.46 -18.30 7.55
C VAL A 799 -4.00 -18.65 7.25
N ILE A 800 -3.07 -17.70 7.37
CA ILE A 800 -1.67 -17.91 6.99
C ILE A 800 -0.98 -18.83 8.00
N LEU A 801 -1.25 -18.72 9.30
CA LEU A 801 -0.63 -19.62 10.28
C LEU A 801 -1.23 -21.03 10.30
N ALA A 802 -2.32 -21.30 9.57
CA ALA A 802 -2.73 -22.66 9.27
C ALA A 802 -1.82 -23.31 8.20
N GLN A 803 -1.27 -22.53 7.27
CA GLN A 803 -0.49 -23.02 6.12
C GLN A 803 0.74 -23.87 6.50
N PRO A 804 1.55 -23.56 7.54
CA PRO A 804 2.69 -24.37 7.93
C PRO A 804 2.40 -25.86 8.13
N MET A 805 1.22 -26.19 8.68
CA MET A 805 0.77 -27.56 8.97
C MET A 805 -0.34 -28.05 8.01
N MET A 806 -0.49 -27.39 6.85
CA MET A 806 -1.36 -27.80 5.75
C MET A 806 -0.54 -28.14 4.50
N ALA A 807 -1.05 -29.07 3.70
CA ALA A 807 -0.46 -29.40 2.40
C ALA A 807 -0.53 -28.20 1.46
N LEU A 808 0.47 -28.07 0.58
CA LEU A 808 0.51 -27.03 -0.45
C LEU A 808 -0.67 -27.17 -1.44
N PRO A 809 -1.09 -26.07 -2.11
CA PRO A 809 -2.06 -26.13 -3.20
C PRO A 809 -1.65 -27.13 -4.29
N SER A 810 -2.62 -27.85 -4.86
CA SER A 810 -2.34 -28.87 -5.89
C SER A 810 -1.69 -28.23 -7.13
N PRO A 811 -0.49 -28.68 -7.57
CA PRO A 811 0.20 -28.16 -8.75
C PRO A 811 -0.63 -28.11 -10.04
N ALA A 812 -1.61 -29.00 -10.19
CA ALA A 812 -2.47 -29.06 -11.38
C ALA A 812 -3.63 -28.02 -11.37
N THR A 813 -3.88 -27.35 -10.24
CA THR A 813 -5.01 -26.41 -10.07
C THR A 813 -4.64 -25.06 -9.45
N MET A 814 -3.41 -24.93 -8.95
CA MET A 814 -2.86 -23.67 -8.46
C MET A 814 -2.65 -22.69 -9.63
N ASN A 815 -3.39 -21.57 -9.62
CA ASN A 815 -3.09 -20.43 -10.49
C ASN A 815 -1.99 -19.57 -9.82
N PRO A 816 -0.83 -19.37 -10.46
CA PRO A 816 0.27 -18.58 -9.87
C PRO A 816 -0.08 -17.11 -9.61
N GLU A 817 -0.82 -16.46 -10.50
CA GLU A 817 -1.14 -15.02 -10.43
C GLU A 817 -2.12 -14.72 -9.29
N THR A 818 -3.15 -15.58 -9.14
CA THR A 818 -4.12 -15.52 -8.04
C THR A 818 -3.44 -15.76 -6.69
N GLU A 819 -2.58 -16.78 -6.57
CA GLU A 819 -1.91 -17.06 -5.30
C GLU A 819 -0.77 -16.08 -4.98
N ALA A 820 -0.11 -15.48 -5.99
CA ALA A 820 0.89 -14.42 -5.77
C ALA A 820 0.28 -13.11 -5.24
N SER A 821 -0.95 -12.79 -5.65
CA SER A 821 -1.70 -11.60 -5.26
C SER A 821 -2.62 -11.82 -4.03
N ARG A 822 -2.76 -13.07 -3.59
CA ARG A 822 -3.44 -13.46 -2.36
C ARG A 822 -2.78 -12.79 -1.15
N PHE A 823 -3.58 -12.32 -0.20
CA PHE A 823 -3.12 -11.57 0.99
C PHE A 823 -2.45 -10.21 0.69
N SER A 824 -2.54 -9.65 -0.53
CA SER A 824 -2.02 -8.30 -0.84
C SER A 824 -2.62 -7.21 0.06
N TRP A 825 -3.80 -7.44 0.62
CA TRP A 825 -4.46 -6.59 1.62
C TRP A 825 -3.74 -6.50 2.98
N LEU A 826 -2.69 -7.30 3.23
CA LEU A 826 -1.76 -7.06 4.34
C LEU A 826 -0.77 -5.92 4.06
N LEU A 827 -0.62 -5.51 2.79
CA LEU A 827 0.27 -4.42 2.36
C LEU A 827 -0.42 -3.04 2.32
N TYR A 828 -1.68 -2.98 2.78
CA TYR A 828 -2.48 -1.77 2.95
C TYR A 828 -1.93 -0.88 4.08
N GLY A 829 -1.87 0.43 3.85
CA GLY A 829 -1.33 1.44 4.77
C GLY A 829 0.05 1.96 4.37
N THR A 830 0.69 2.75 5.25
CA THR A 830 2.05 3.28 5.07
C THR A 830 3.12 2.23 5.35
N GLU A 831 4.37 2.49 4.96
CA GLU A 831 5.51 1.64 5.34
C GLU A 831 5.60 1.48 6.87
N THR A 832 5.46 2.57 7.62
CA THR A 832 5.40 2.58 9.09
C THR A 832 4.34 1.61 9.62
N ASP A 833 3.13 1.60 9.02
CA ASP A 833 2.06 0.66 9.40
C ASP A 833 2.35 -0.79 8.99
N LEU A 834 3.21 -1.03 7.98
CA LEU A 834 3.59 -2.39 7.54
C LEU A 834 4.47 -3.09 8.58
N PHE A 835 5.35 -2.34 9.22
CA PHE A 835 6.33 -2.84 10.19
C PHE A 835 5.94 -2.59 11.66
N GLU A 836 4.80 -1.93 11.94
CA GLU A 836 4.25 -1.81 13.30
C GLU A 836 3.85 -3.21 13.83
N ILE A 837 4.33 -3.55 15.02
CA ILE A 837 4.01 -4.78 15.73
C ILE A 837 2.58 -4.69 16.24
N HIS A 838 1.70 -5.61 15.82
CA HIS A 838 0.32 -5.60 16.28
C HIS A 838 0.17 -6.32 17.62
N GLY A 839 -0.47 -5.64 18.58
CA GLY A 839 -0.50 -6.05 19.97
C GLY A 839 -1.24 -7.36 20.25
N GLY A 840 -2.12 -7.80 19.33
CA GLY A 840 -2.77 -9.10 19.42
C GLY A 840 -1.91 -10.29 19.01
N CYS A 841 -0.77 -10.03 18.38
CA CYS A 841 -0.01 -11.01 17.60
C CYS A 841 1.46 -11.08 18.03
N GLY A 842 2.05 -9.96 18.43
CA GLY A 842 3.48 -9.86 18.71
C GLY A 842 4.36 -9.84 17.46
N PHE A 843 3.80 -9.51 16.29
CA PHE A 843 4.52 -9.35 15.02
C PHE A 843 3.85 -8.31 14.12
N SER A 844 4.58 -7.88 13.08
CA SER A 844 4.11 -6.94 12.06
C SER A 844 3.36 -7.59 10.90
N LYS A 845 2.48 -6.84 10.22
CA LYS A 845 1.71 -7.35 9.07
C LYS A 845 2.58 -7.65 7.84
N LYS A 846 3.71 -6.96 7.69
CA LYS A 846 4.75 -7.31 6.71
C LYS A 846 5.30 -8.71 6.95
N LEU A 847 5.66 -9.07 8.20
CA LEU A 847 6.20 -10.40 8.51
C LEU A 847 5.18 -11.51 8.19
N LEU A 848 3.92 -11.27 8.52
CA LEU A 848 2.80 -12.17 8.21
C LEU A 848 2.60 -12.34 6.69
N HIS A 849 2.68 -11.27 5.91
CA HIS A 849 2.66 -11.35 4.44
C HIS A 849 3.86 -12.14 3.92
N THR A 850 5.08 -11.86 4.40
CA THR A 850 6.30 -12.57 4.00
C THR A 850 6.20 -14.08 4.28
N LEU A 851 5.60 -14.50 5.41
CA LEU A 851 5.31 -15.92 5.69
C LEU A 851 4.43 -16.57 4.61
N SER A 852 3.37 -15.89 4.14
CA SER A 852 2.54 -16.43 3.05
C SER A 852 3.30 -16.54 1.72
N GLN A 853 4.23 -15.62 1.44
CA GLN A 853 5.07 -15.64 0.25
C GLN A 853 6.10 -16.79 0.28
N VAL A 854 6.54 -17.23 1.47
CA VAL A 854 7.32 -18.47 1.63
C VAL A 854 6.50 -19.69 1.20
N THR A 855 5.23 -19.78 1.65
CA THR A 855 4.32 -20.87 1.25
C THR A 855 4.03 -20.86 -0.25
N TYR A 856 3.75 -19.68 -0.83
CA TYR A 856 3.56 -19.50 -2.27
C TYR A 856 4.78 -19.97 -3.07
N CYS A 857 5.98 -19.56 -2.67
CA CYS A 857 7.22 -19.99 -3.34
C CYS A 857 7.46 -21.51 -3.19
N ALA A 858 7.11 -22.12 -2.05
CA ALA A 858 7.22 -23.56 -1.86
C ALA A 858 6.24 -24.34 -2.78
N ALA A 859 5.02 -23.85 -2.94
CA ALA A 859 4.05 -24.39 -3.89
C ALA A 859 4.50 -24.22 -5.35
N ARG A 860 5.07 -23.06 -5.72
CA ARG A 860 5.67 -22.85 -7.04
C ARG A 860 6.88 -23.76 -7.30
N LEU A 861 7.70 -24.06 -6.29
CA LEU A 861 8.80 -25.05 -6.38
C LEU A 861 8.29 -26.51 -6.50
N GLN A 862 7.05 -26.78 -6.08
CA GLN A 862 6.40 -28.07 -6.32
C GLN A 862 5.77 -28.15 -7.72
N GLN A 863 5.28 -27.01 -8.23
CA GLN A 863 4.67 -26.88 -9.56
C GLN A 863 5.71 -26.85 -10.69
N GLU A 864 6.84 -26.18 -10.47
CA GLU A 864 7.97 -26.09 -11.41
C GLU A 864 9.31 -26.32 -10.66
N PRO A 865 9.74 -27.57 -10.46
CA PRO A 865 10.96 -27.89 -9.71
C PRO A 865 12.24 -27.28 -10.31
N ASP A 866 12.30 -27.13 -11.64
CA ASP A 866 13.45 -26.55 -12.35
C ASP A 866 13.29 -25.02 -12.61
N SER A 867 12.32 -24.36 -11.97
CA SER A 867 12.10 -22.91 -12.10
C SER A 867 13.33 -22.11 -11.64
N THR A 868 13.87 -21.26 -12.51
CA THR A 868 14.97 -20.34 -12.20
C THR A 868 14.51 -19.13 -11.38
N ILE A 869 13.22 -18.79 -11.42
CA ILE A 869 12.64 -17.65 -10.72
C ILE A 869 12.53 -17.90 -9.22
N VAL A 870 12.10 -19.10 -8.79
CA VAL A 870 11.90 -19.39 -7.36
C VAL A 870 13.20 -19.24 -6.53
N PRO A 871 14.39 -19.70 -6.97
CA PRO A 871 15.66 -19.39 -6.32
C PRO A 871 16.00 -17.89 -6.23
N ILE A 872 15.56 -17.07 -7.19
CA ILE A 872 15.76 -15.61 -7.17
C ILE A 872 14.83 -14.98 -6.13
N THR A 873 13.54 -15.32 -6.16
CA THR A 873 12.55 -14.87 -5.16
C THR A 873 12.93 -15.31 -3.74
N ALA A 874 13.48 -16.53 -3.58
CA ALA A 874 13.96 -17.01 -2.30
C ALA A 874 15.12 -16.17 -1.73
N LYS A 875 16.06 -15.70 -2.56
CA LYS A 875 17.11 -14.75 -2.13
C LYS A 875 16.53 -13.43 -1.66
N PHE A 876 15.49 -12.92 -2.33
CA PHE A 876 14.78 -11.71 -1.90
C PHE A 876 14.07 -11.92 -0.56
N LEU A 877 13.29 -12.99 -0.40
CA LEU A 877 12.59 -13.31 0.86
C LEU A 877 13.57 -13.53 2.03
N LEU A 878 14.74 -14.15 1.80
CA LEU A 878 15.78 -14.27 2.82
C LEU A 878 16.36 -12.91 3.20
N ARG A 879 16.68 -12.05 2.22
CA ARG A 879 17.18 -10.70 2.49
C ARG A 879 16.17 -9.92 3.35
N GLU A 880 14.90 -9.91 2.93
CA GLU A 880 13.81 -9.29 3.68
C GLU A 880 13.75 -9.79 5.13
N LEU A 881 13.69 -11.10 5.37
CA LEU A 881 13.63 -11.69 6.71
C LEU A 881 14.89 -11.42 7.56
N SER A 882 16.07 -11.43 6.95
CA SER A 882 17.34 -11.16 7.63
C SER A 882 17.50 -9.69 8.02
N THR A 883 17.06 -8.74 7.19
CA THR A 883 17.20 -7.30 7.45
C THR A 883 16.00 -6.66 8.13
N MET A 884 14.83 -7.30 8.11
CA MET A 884 13.58 -6.77 8.68
C MET A 884 13.77 -6.25 10.10
N ARG A 885 13.33 -5.00 10.31
CA ARG A 885 13.08 -4.38 11.61
C ARG A 885 11.58 -4.30 11.84
N GLN A 886 11.17 -4.29 13.10
CA GLN A 886 9.77 -4.16 13.51
C GLN A 886 9.75 -3.20 14.71
N TRP A 887 8.70 -2.38 14.85
CA TRP A 887 8.64 -1.31 15.86
C TRP A 887 7.31 -1.31 16.60
N SER A 888 7.20 -0.62 17.74
CA SER A 888 5.92 -0.50 18.47
C SER A 888 5.82 0.77 19.30
N ARG A 889 4.59 1.20 19.62
CA ARG A 889 4.31 2.37 20.46
C ARG A 889 4.68 2.20 21.95
N GLU A 890 5.14 1.02 22.39
CA GLU A 890 5.77 0.82 23.71
C GLU A 890 7.31 0.93 23.64
N GLY A 891 7.88 1.07 22.45
CA GLY A 891 9.31 1.09 22.21
C GLY A 891 9.76 2.29 21.39
N ASN A 892 10.79 2.06 20.59
CA ASN A 892 11.38 3.04 19.67
C ASN A 892 10.45 3.32 18.49
N ASP A 893 10.54 4.53 17.91
CA ASP A 893 9.79 4.84 16.69
C ASP A 893 10.34 4.11 15.45
N TRP A 894 9.67 4.23 14.31
CA TRP A 894 10.08 3.54 13.08
C TRP A 894 11.48 3.96 12.59
N GLN A 895 11.83 5.24 12.66
CA GLN A 895 13.14 5.75 12.21
C GLN A 895 14.27 5.32 13.14
N GLU A 896 14.01 5.21 14.43
CA GLU A 896 14.94 4.64 15.41
C GLU A 896 15.08 3.13 15.21
N ALA A 897 13.97 2.40 15.06
CA ALA A 897 13.96 0.95 14.86
C ALA A 897 14.68 0.53 13.56
N GLN A 898 14.59 1.32 12.49
CA GLN A 898 15.37 1.14 11.26
C GLN A 898 16.89 1.23 11.50
N LYS A 899 17.34 2.06 12.44
CA LYS A 899 18.77 2.32 12.74
C LYS A 899 19.34 1.38 13.81
N ALA A 900 18.48 0.73 14.60
CA ALA A 900 18.88 -0.16 15.69
C ALA A 900 19.59 -1.46 15.20
N PRO A 901 20.48 -2.07 16.01
CA PRO A 901 20.90 -3.47 15.83
C PRO A 901 19.71 -4.45 15.78
N GLN A 902 19.91 -5.69 15.35
CA GLN A 902 18.84 -6.68 15.47
C GLN A 902 18.63 -7.05 16.94
N LYS A 903 17.37 -7.27 17.36
CA LYS A 903 17.07 -7.53 18.77
C LYS A 903 17.73 -8.82 19.27
N ILE A 904 17.98 -9.79 18.39
CA ILE A 904 18.70 -11.03 18.74
C ILE A 904 20.11 -10.78 19.27
N ASP A 905 20.80 -9.70 18.87
CA ASP A 905 22.15 -9.42 19.35
C ASP A 905 22.14 -9.07 20.84
N TRP A 906 21.19 -8.23 21.28
CA TRP A 906 20.91 -7.95 22.69
C TRP A 906 20.43 -9.18 23.47
N VAL A 907 19.71 -10.12 22.83
CA VAL A 907 19.26 -11.37 23.46
C VAL A 907 20.44 -12.33 23.67
N ARG A 908 21.37 -12.42 22.71
CA ARG A 908 22.57 -13.27 22.80
C ARG A 908 23.48 -12.89 23.96
N GLU A 909 23.50 -11.62 24.34
CA GLU A 909 24.22 -11.06 25.49
C GLU A 909 23.56 -11.32 26.85
N LYS A 910 22.30 -11.78 26.91
CA LYS A 910 21.64 -12.05 28.20
C LYS A 910 22.06 -13.38 28.79
N ALA A 911 22.15 -13.39 30.11
CA ALA A 911 22.32 -14.62 30.87
C ALA A 911 21.04 -15.47 30.84
N ASP A 912 21.25 -16.77 30.92
CA ASP A 912 20.30 -17.86 30.70
C ASP A 912 19.14 -17.96 31.72
N ASP A 913 19.19 -17.12 32.75
CA ASP A 913 18.30 -17.00 33.93
C ASP A 913 17.53 -15.66 33.99
N VAL A 914 17.85 -14.70 33.12
CA VAL A 914 17.17 -13.40 33.06
C VAL A 914 15.75 -13.55 32.50
N ILE A 915 14.74 -13.04 33.21
CA ILE A 915 13.36 -12.96 32.74
C ILE A 915 12.98 -11.50 32.47
N ILE A 916 12.30 -11.25 31.36
CA ILE A 916 11.84 -9.91 30.96
C ILE A 916 10.72 -9.41 31.88
N ASP A 917 10.87 -8.19 32.39
CA ASP A 917 9.96 -7.46 33.27
C ASP A 917 9.40 -6.16 32.64
N SER A 918 9.60 -5.95 31.33
CA SER A 918 9.21 -4.73 30.61
C SER A 918 8.29 -5.03 29.42
N ASN A 919 7.26 -4.19 29.21
CA ASN A 919 6.37 -4.27 28.03
C ASN A 919 7.16 -4.14 26.72
N LYS A 920 8.14 -3.23 26.69
CA LYS A 920 8.97 -2.96 25.51
C LYS A 920 9.76 -4.20 25.11
N ASP A 921 10.58 -4.72 26.02
CA ASP A 921 11.45 -5.86 25.73
C ASP A 921 10.63 -7.12 25.43
N MET A 922 9.49 -7.32 26.10
CA MET A 922 8.63 -8.46 25.81
C MET A 922 8.01 -8.36 24.41
N THR A 923 7.65 -7.14 23.97
CA THR A 923 7.21 -6.88 22.60
C THR A 923 8.34 -7.14 21.60
N ASP A 924 9.49 -6.49 21.80
CA ASP A 924 10.64 -6.55 20.89
C ASP A 924 11.17 -8.00 20.73
N VAL A 925 11.32 -8.74 21.83
CA VAL A 925 11.81 -10.13 21.82
C VAL A 925 10.77 -11.11 21.26
N THR A 926 9.47 -10.86 21.48
CA THR A 926 8.43 -11.67 20.82
C THR A 926 8.45 -11.48 19.31
N ALA A 927 8.55 -10.23 18.83
CA ALA A 927 8.64 -9.94 17.40
C ALA A 927 9.90 -10.51 16.75
N GLU A 928 11.02 -10.56 17.48
CA GLU A 928 12.25 -11.20 17.02
C GLU A 928 12.14 -12.74 16.98
N ALA A 929 11.51 -13.37 17.97
CA ALA A 929 11.21 -14.81 17.96
C ALA A 929 10.34 -15.19 16.74
N TRP A 930 9.38 -14.34 16.37
CA TRP A 930 8.62 -14.50 15.12
C TRP A 930 9.48 -14.36 13.87
N ARG A 931 10.41 -13.38 13.84
CA ARG A 931 11.31 -13.18 12.70
C ARG A 931 12.20 -14.40 12.47
N ILE A 932 12.80 -14.97 13.53
CA ILE A 932 13.66 -16.16 13.38
C ILE A 932 12.83 -17.41 13.07
N ALA A 933 11.62 -17.55 13.64
CA ALA A 933 10.70 -18.65 13.31
C ALA A 933 10.30 -18.62 11.82
N ALA A 934 10.15 -17.43 11.22
CA ALA A 934 9.92 -17.27 9.79
C ALA A 934 11.16 -17.61 8.94
N ILE A 935 12.37 -17.30 9.40
CA ILE A 935 13.62 -17.72 8.75
C ILE A 935 13.75 -19.25 8.78
N ILE A 936 13.46 -19.89 9.91
CA ILE A 936 13.47 -21.36 10.05
C ILE A 936 12.42 -21.98 9.11
N TYR A 937 11.20 -21.44 9.04
CA TYR A 937 10.18 -21.91 8.10
C TYR A 937 10.61 -21.79 6.63
N PHE A 938 11.25 -20.68 6.27
CA PHE A 938 11.84 -20.45 4.95
C PHE A 938 12.97 -21.45 4.62
N GLN A 939 13.91 -21.66 5.55
CA GLN A 939 15.00 -22.63 5.41
C GLN A 939 14.46 -24.06 5.24
N CYS A 940 13.54 -24.47 6.12
CA CYS A 940 13.05 -25.84 6.19
C CYS A 940 12.09 -26.19 5.05
N ARG A 941 11.15 -25.30 4.68
CA ARG A 941 10.09 -25.61 3.69
C ARG A 941 10.45 -25.17 2.26
N LEU A 942 10.99 -23.97 2.08
CA LEU A 942 11.32 -23.43 0.74
C LEU A 942 12.72 -23.82 0.27
N LEU A 943 13.76 -23.61 1.10
CA LEU A 943 15.11 -24.07 0.74
C LEU A 943 15.32 -25.58 0.94
N ARG A 944 14.34 -26.27 1.54
CA ARG A 944 14.34 -27.71 1.85
C ARG A 944 15.58 -28.16 2.64
N LEU A 945 16.10 -27.28 3.51
CA LEU A 945 17.18 -27.62 4.45
C LEU A 945 16.60 -28.53 5.54
N PRO A 946 17.26 -29.65 5.89
CA PRO A 946 16.78 -30.52 6.96
C PRO A 946 16.94 -29.87 8.34
N ARG A 947 16.15 -30.32 9.33
CA ARG A 947 16.16 -29.73 10.69
C ARG A 947 17.48 -29.89 11.47
N ASN A 948 18.39 -30.74 11.01
CA ASN A 948 19.77 -30.87 11.51
C ASN A 948 20.80 -30.00 10.75
N HIS A 949 20.38 -29.16 9.79
CA HIS A 949 21.29 -28.30 9.03
C HIS A 949 21.91 -27.22 9.93
N PRO A 950 23.23 -26.94 9.84
CA PRO A 950 23.90 -26.01 10.75
C PRO A 950 23.23 -24.63 10.86
N GLU A 951 22.78 -24.05 9.74
CA GLU A 951 22.05 -22.76 9.76
C GLU A 951 20.68 -22.84 10.46
N VAL A 952 20.00 -23.99 10.39
CA VAL A 952 18.69 -24.19 11.06
C VAL A 952 18.92 -24.36 12.56
N LEU A 953 19.95 -25.10 12.96
CA LEU A 953 20.37 -25.26 14.36
C LEU A 953 20.78 -23.93 14.99
N ALA A 954 21.49 -23.07 14.27
CA ALA A 954 21.85 -21.73 14.74
C ALA A 954 20.60 -20.86 15.01
N ASN A 955 19.64 -20.83 14.08
CA ASN A 955 18.39 -20.10 14.29
C ASN A 955 17.51 -20.72 15.40
N LEU A 956 17.55 -22.06 15.60
CA LEU A 956 16.85 -22.72 16.71
C LEU A 956 17.47 -22.39 18.06
N GLU A 957 18.79 -22.19 18.16
CA GLU A 957 19.46 -21.73 19.38
C GLU A 957 19.13 -20.27 19.69
N ASP A 958 19.13 -19.39 18.68
CA ASP A 958 18.68 -18.00 18.83
C ASP A 958 17.19 -17.93 19.27
N LEU A 959 16.32 -18.76 18.68
CA LEU A 959 14.90 -18.91 19.05
C LEU A 959 14.74 -19.42 20.49
N SER A 960 15.53 -20.43 20.87
CA SER A 960 15.61 -20.99 22.23
C SER A 960 15.93 -19.89 23.24
N LYS A 961 16.96 -19.06 22.99
CA LYS A 961 17.30 -17.92 23.84
C LYS A 961 16.17 -16.90 23.96
N CYS A 962 15.55 -16.51 22.84
CA CYS A 962 14.39 -15.61 22.88
C CYS A 962 13.26 -16.13 23.78
N ILE A 963 12.94 -17.43 23.70
CA ILE A 963 11.84 -18.03 24.48
C ILE A 963 12.19 -18.18 25.95
N ARG A 964 13.44 -18.51 26.31
CA ARG A 964 13.86 -18.71 27.71
C ARG A 964 13.72 -17.47 28.57
N ILE A 965 13.98 -16.29 28.00
CA ILE A 965 13.90 -15.01 28.73
C ILE A 965 12.48 -14.43 28.79
N MET A 966 11.50 -15.04 28.10
CA MET A 966 10.10 -14.61 28.20
C MET A 966 9.48 -15.11 29.52
N PRO A 967 8.76 -14.25 30.28
CA PRO A 967 7.92 -14.72 31.37
C PRO A 967 6.80 -15.63 30.84
N THR A 968 6.40 -16.66 31.61
CA THR A 968 5.26 -17.55 31.29
C THR A 968 3.99 -17.24 32.10
N SER A 969 4.01 -16.18 32.91
CA SER A 969 2.86 -15.64 33.66
C SER A 969 3.15 -14.19 34.09
N GLY A 970 2.20 -13.52 34.75
CA GLY A 970 2.37 -12.12 35.14
C GLY A 970 2.14 -11.13 33.98
N SER A 971 1.91 -9.86 34.30
CA SER A 971 1.28 -8.84 33.44
C SER A 971 2.03 -8.40 32.18
N HIS A 972 3.15 -9.05 31.85
CA HIS A 972 3.87 -8.88 30.58
C HIS A 972 3.69 -10.09 29.63
N PHE A 973 3.30 -11.26 30.14
CA PHE A 973 3.19 -12.47 29.32
C PHE A 973 1.85 -12.56 28.56
N THR A 974 1.83 -12.95 27.28
CA THR A 974 0.58 -13.40 26.65
C THR A 974 0.78 -14.71 25.90
N ALA A 975 0.09 -15.78 26.33
CA ALA A 975 0.27 -17.14 25.80
C ALA A 975 0.02 -17.33 24.30
N GLN A 976 -0.66 -16.37 23.65
CA GLN A 976 -1.00 -16.42 22.24
C GLN A 976 -0.03 -15.66 21.33
N ALA A 977 0.87 -14.86 21.89
CA ALA A 977 1.85 -14.14 21.11
C ALA A 977 3.05 -15.02 20.69
N PRO A 978 3.79 -15.75 21.56
CA PRO A 978 4.93 -16.55 21.15
C PRO A 978 4.58 -18.00 20.75
N LEU A 979 3.28 -18.36 20.64
CA LEU A 979 2.83 -19.75 20.55
C LEU A 979 3.41 -20.54 19.35
N LEU A 980 3.38 -19.98 18.14
CA LEU A 980 3.96 -20.64 16.97
C LEU A 980 5.50 -20.69 17.03
N PRO A 981 6.23 -19.62 17.41
CA PRO A 981 7.67 -19.72 17.70
C PRO A 981 8.02 -20.85 18.68
N VAL A 982 7.29 -20.99 19.79
CA VAL A 982 7.51 -22.08 20.77
C VAL A 982 7.16 -23.46 20.20
N PHE A 983 6.08 -23.57 19.41
CA PHE A 983 5.70 -24.80 18.73
C PHE A 983 6.73 -25.22 17.68
N PHE A 984 7.27 -24.28 16.89
CA PHE A 984 8.34 -24.54 15.91
C PHE A 984 9.65 -24.97 16.57
N LEU A 985 10.05 -24.33 17.69
CA LEU A 985 11.23 -24.77 18.44
C LEU A 985 11.09 -26.24 18.86
N GLY A 986 9.94 -26.61 19.46
CA GLY A 986 9.67 -27.98 19.89
C GLY A 986 9.55 -28.97 18.73
N LEU A 987 8.85 -28.59 17.65
CA LEU A 987 8.64 -29.42 16.47
C LEU A 987 9.96 -29.75 15.76
N LEU A 988 10.90 -28.82 15.73
CA LEU A 988 12.11 -28.91 14.91
C LEU A 988 13.35 -29.33 15.70
N ALA A 989 13.30 -29.26 17.04
CA ALA A 989 14.37 -29.67 17.94
C ALA A 989 15.00 -31.04 17.58
N THR A 990 16.28 -31.02 17.25
CA THR A 990 17.16 -32.20 17.28
C THR A 990 18.01 -32.24 18.55
N ASP A 991 18.33 -31.07 19.15
CA ASP A 991 18.97 -30.98 20.47
C ASP A 991 17.90 -31.14 21.58
N PRO A 992 18.11 -32.05 22.56
CA PRO A 992 17.26 -32.16 23.74
C PRO A 992 17.00 -30.85 24.50
N LYS A 993 17.92 -29.89 24.48
CA LYS A 993 17.76 -28.56 25.10
C LYS A 993 16.63 -27.76 24.47
N HIS A 994 16.60 -27.66 23.14
CA HIS A 994 15.54 -26.96 22.39
C HIS A 994 14.17 -27.59 22.67
N LYS A 995 14.14 -28.92 22.75
CA LYS A 995 12.95 -29.68 23.14
C LYS A 995 12.51 -29.38 24.58
N SER A 996 13.44 -29.28 25.54
CA SER A 996 13.14 -28.89 26.92
C SER A 996 12.53 -27.48 26.97
N VAL A 997 13.18 -26.48 26.36
CA VAL A 997 12.69 -25.08 26.38
C VAL A 997 11.25 -24.96 25.86
N SER A 998 10.90 -25.68 24.79
CA SER A 998 9.52 -25.73 24.29
C SER A 998 8.57 -26.43 25.26
N LYS A 999 8.96 -27.61 25.78
CA LYS A 999 8.19 -28.39 26.78
C LYS A 999 7.92 -27.59 28.05
N ASP A 1000 8.95 -26.99 28.62
CA ASP A 1000 8.93 -26.26 29.89
C ASP A 1000 8.08 -24.98 29.79
N TRP A 1001 8.00 -24.36 28.60
CA TRP A 1001 7.03 -23.30 28.31
C TRP A 1001 5.60 -23.85 28.27
N PHE A 1002 5.34 -24.92 27.51
CA PHE A 1002 4.00 -25.49 27.39
C PHE A 1002 3.43 -25.94 28.74
N GLU A 1003 4.23 -26.60 29.58
CA GLU A 1003 3.78 -27.09 30.88
C GLU A 1003 3.39 -25.94 31.83
N LYS A 1004 4.27 -24.94 32.02
CA LYS A 1004 3.99 -23.74 32.85
C LYS A 1004 2.75 -22.96 32.37
N VAL A 1005 2.47 -22.97 31.07
CA VAL A 1005 1.32 -22.26 30.49
C VAL A 1005 0.03 -23.07 30.62
N VAL A 1006 0.09 -24.40 30.53
CA VAL A 1006 -1.07 -25.30 30.74
C VAL A 1006 -1.46 -25.42 32.22
N GLU A 1007 -0.53 -25.20 33.16
CA GLU A 1007 -0.82 -25.01 34.59
C GLU A 1007 -1.72 -23.79 34.88
N THR A 1008 -1.78 -22.81 33.95
CA THR A 1008 -2.67 -21.65 34.06
C THR A 1008 -4.02 -21.95 33.38
N PRO A 1009 -5.18 -21.59 33.96
CA PRO A 1009 -6.50 -21.80 33.33
C PRO A 1009 -6.71 -21.00 32.02
N VAL A 1010 -6.33 -21.58 30.88
CA VAL A 1010 -6.39 -20.93 29.55
C VAL A 1010 -7.21 -21.72 28.53
N ARG A 1011 -8.43 -21.25 28.26
CA ARG A 1011 -9.24 -21.63 27.08
C ARG A 1011 -8.59 -21.12 25.78
N SER A 1012 -7.83 -21.96 25.09
CA SER A 1012 -7.17 -21.62 23.83
C SER A 1012 -6.68 -22.85 23.03
N SER A 1013 -5.96 -22.60 21.93
CA SER A 1013 -5.20 -23.57 21.14
C SER A 1013 -4.00 -24.23 21.88
N VAL A 1014 -3.51 -23.66 22.99
CA VAL A 1014 -2.26 -24.12 23.64
C VAL A 1014 -2.31 -25.59 24.08
N PRO A 1015 -3.32 -26.09 24.85
CA PRO A 1015 -3.31 -27.48 25.29
C PRO A 1015 -3.43 -28.49 24.13
N PRO A 1016 -4.36 -28.35 23.15
CA PRO A 1016 -4.39 -29.24 21.99
C PRO A 1016 -3.08 -29.29 21.18
N LEU A 1017 -2.38 -28.16 21.04
CA LEU A 1017 -1.08 -28.13 20.38
C LEU A 1017 0.01 -28.84 21.17
N TYR A 1018 0.02 -28.74 22.51
CA TYR A 1018 0.99 -29.49 23.31
C TYR A 1018 0.74 -31.00 23.24
N GLU A 1019 -0.52 -31.43 23.25
CA GLU A 1019 -0.87 -32.84 23.05
C GLU A 1019 -0.46 -33.35 21.67
N ALA A 1020 -0.66 -32.56 20.60
CA ALA A 1020 -0.18 -32.91 19.27
C ALA A 1020 1.36 -32.95 19.19
N LEU A 1021 2.04 -31.97 19.78
CA LEU A 1021 3.51 -31.91 19.80
C LEU A 1021 4.13 -33.12 20.51
N LYS A 1022 3.53 -33.58 21.62
CA LYS A 1022 3.95 -34.81 22.31
C LYS A 1022 3.83 -36.05 21.41
N ARG A 1023 2.72 -36.21 20.67
CA ARG A 1023 2.56 -37.31 19.69
C ARG A 1023 3.57 -37.19 18.54
N ILE A 1024 3.80 -35.99 18.01
CA ILE A 1024 4.78 -35.78 16.93
C ILE A 1024 6.19 -36.17 17.40
N TRP A 1025 6.54 -35.89 18.65
CA TRP A 1025 7.81 -36.30 19.25
C TRP A 1025 8.02 -37.82 19.37
N GLU A 1026 6.96 -38.63 19.29
CA GLU A 1026 7.06 -40.10 19.34
C GLU A 1026 7.57 -40.68 18.00
N TRP A 1027 7.35 -39.99 16.88
CA TRP A 1027 7.65 -40.50 15.53
C TRP A 1027 8.49 -39.59 14.62
N ILE A 1028 8.68 -38.30 14.92
CA ILE A 1028 9.41 -37.37 14.02
C ILE A 1028 10.90 -37.71 13.84
N ASN A 1029 11.46 -38.56 14.69
CA ASN A 1029 12.83 -39.08 14.57
C ASN A 1029 12.92 -40.39 13.74
N SER A 1030 11.81 -41.08 13.50
CA SER A 1030 11.76 -42.37 12.77
C SER A 1030 11.04 -42.28 11.43
N ASP A 1031 9.97 -41.50 11.34
CA ASP A 1031 9.02 -41.50 10.22
C ASP A 1031 9.27 -40.35 9.23
N VAL A 1032 10.17 -39.42 9.56
CA VAL A 1032 10.56 -38.28 8.71
C VAL A 1032 12.05 -38.39 8.44
N GLU A 1033 12.40 -38.83 7.23
CA GLU A 1033 13.79 -39.05 6.83
C GLU A 1033 14.59 -37.73 6.85
N ILE A 1034 15.79 -37.80 7.43
CA ILE A 1034 16.75 -36.71 7.53
C ILE A 1034 18.03 -37.14 6.79
N PRO A 1035 18.54 -36.36 5.81
CA PRO A 1035 19.80 -36.66 5.16
C PRO A 1035 20.95 -36.80 6.20
N PRO A 1036 21.74 -37.89 6.15
CA PRO A 1036 22.82 -38.12 7.11
C PRO A 1036 23.94 -37.08 6.96
N GLU A 1037 24.14 -36.56 5.75
CA GLU A 1037 25.01 -35.42 5.46
C GLU A 1037 24.16 -34.17 5.15
N PRO A 1038 23.84 -33.32 6.14
CA PRO A 1038 23.03 -32.12 5.88
C PRO A 1038 23.71 -31.10 4.95
N ASN A 1039 25.04 -31.18 4.79
CA ASN A 1039 25.82 -30.20 4.02
C ASN A 1039 25.97 -30.54 2.52
N THR A 1040 25.65 -31.75 2.08
CA THR A 1040 25.87 -32.22 0.69
C THR A 1040 24.61 -32.16 -0.18
N LEU A 1041 23.70 -31.24 0.14
CA LEU A 1041 22.42 -31.05 -0.57
C LEU A 1041 22.61 -30.64 -2.05
N PRO A 1042 21.73 -31.12 -2.96
CA PRO A 1042 21.70 -30.68 -4.35
C PRO A 1042 21.67 -29.15 -4.53
N LYS A 1043 22.42 -28.65 -5.53
CA LYS A 1043 22.49 -27.22 -5.87
C LYS A 1043 21.16 -26.65 -6.39
N SER A 1044 20.37 -27.44 -7.11
CA SER A 1044 19.00 -27.07 -7.50
C SER A 1044 18.03 -27.35 -6.36
N LEU A 1045 17.22 -26.36 -5.98
CA LEU A 1045 16.25 -26.47 -4.89
C LEU A 1045 15.17 -27.53 -5.18
N GLY A 1046 14.70 -27.64 -6.43
CA GLY A 1046 13.69 -28.62 -6.81
C GLY A 1046 14.14 -30.07 -6.65
N LYS A 1047 15.45 -30.32 -6.72
CA LYS A 1047 16.09 -31.64 -6.55
C LYS A 1047 16.37 -32.00 -5.08
N ARG A 1048 16.12 -31.10 -4.12
CA ARG A 1048 16.23 -31.39 -2.68
C ARG A 1048 14.98 -32.10 -2.18
N TYR A 1049 15.14 -33.04 -1.25
CA TYR A 1049 14.06 -33.82 -0.66
C TYR A 1049 13.05 -32.91 0.09
N PRO A 1050 11.74 -32.91 -0.25
CA PRO A 1050 10.75 -32.02 0.33
C PRO A 1050 10.23 -32.52 1.68
N TRP A 1051 11.14 -32.80 2.63
CA TRP A 1051 10.86 -33.45 3.91
C TRP A 1051 9.75 -32.78 4.74
N TRP A 1052 9.59 -31.45 4.64
CA TRP A 1052 8.50 -30.73 5.31
C TRP A 1052 7.11 -31.16 4.81
N GLU A 1053 6.95 -31.46 3.52
CA GLU A 1053 5.67 -31.95 2.99
C GLU A 1053 5.38 -33.39 3.45
N HIS A 1054 6.42 -34.21 3.68
CA HIS A 1054 6.27 -35.53 4.29
C HIS A 1054 5.90 -35.45 5.78
N LEU A 1055 6.52 -34.53 6.53
CA LEU A 1055 6.12 -34.18 7.91
C LEU A 1055 4.65 -33.72 7.93
N VAL A 1056 4.27 -32.78 7.08
CA VAL A 1056 2.88 -32.27 6.98
C VAL A 1056 1.92 -33.39 6.59
N ALA A 1057 2.26 -34.26 5.63
CA ALA A 1057 1.43 -35.41 5.26
C ALA A 1057 1.25 -36.40 6.43
N LYS A 1058 2.26 -36.58 7.29
CA LYS A 1058 2.20 -37.45 8.48
C LYS A 1058 1.37 -36.81 9.61
N VAL A 1059 1.59 -35.53 9.92
CA VAL A 1059 0.71 -34.76 10.84
C VAL A 1059 -0.74 -34.80 10.35
N LEU A 1060 -0.98 -34.52 9.07
CA LEU A 1060 -2.31 -34.59 8.45
C LEU A 1060 -2.87 -36.00 8.32
N LYS A 1061 -2.07 -37.07 8.42
CA LYS A 1061 -2.57 -38.44 8.51
C LYS A 1061 -3.05 -38.74 9.93
N ASP A 1062 -2.20 -38.48 10.92
CA ASP A 1062 -2.36 -39.01 12.27
C ASP A 1062 -3.26 -38.13 13.17
N GLU A 1063 -3.22 -36.79 13.03
CA GLU A 1063 -4.01 -35.88 13.89
C GLU A 1063 -5.50 -35.82 13.50
N SER A 1064 -6.41 -35.85 14.47
CA SER A 1064 -7.86 -35.92 14.15
C SER A 1064 -8.48 -34.63 13.59
N GLU A 1065 -7.75 -33.51 13.66
CA GLU A 1065 -8.15 -32.14 13.29
C GLU A 1065 -6.97 -31.40 12.63
N ILE A 1066 -7.22 -30.24 12.02
CA ILE A 1066 -6.14 -29.34 11.55
C ILE A 1066 -5.54 -28.60 12.76
N LEU A 1067 -4.21 -28.57 12.86
CA LEU A 1067 -3.52 -27.85 13.93
C LEU A 1067 -3.74 -26.34 13.83
N CYS A 1068 -4.11 -25.74 14.96
CA CYS A 1068 -4.59 -24.37 15.09
C CYS A 1068 -3.49 -23.50 15.72
N LEU A 1069 -2.51 -23.04 14.94
CA LEU A 1069 -1.33 -22.28 15.42
C LEU A 1069 -1.65 -20.79 15.75
N THR A 1070 -2.85 -20.54 16.29
CA THR A 1070 -3.54 -19.25 16.36
C THR A 1070 -4.38 -19.10 17.62
#